data_AF-A0A2L2LL87-F1
#
_entry.id   AF-A0A2L2LL87-F1
#
_cell.length_a   1.000
_cell.length_b   1.000
_cell.length_c   1.000
_cell.angle_alpha   90.00
_cell.angle_beta   90.00
_cell.angle_gamma   90.00
#
_symmetry.space_group_name_H-M   'P 1'
#
loop_
_entity.id
_entity.type
_entity.pdbx_description
1 polymer ?
#
loop_
_entity_poly.entity_id
_entity_poly.type
_entity_poly.pdbx_seq_one_letter_code
_entity_poly.pdbx_strand_id
1 'polypeptide(L)'
;MAKALWEQWQRDWRWMEATARRRSWSLTPLSISPPATAFDLTSIETHHGLNFPPQLRELLTGYSRHVEFGWYIPPHLQPLEKLGLPNMSANRSAIWSIEHIRQHAIPNFLGWKNALASKDRSEATNTPEMWESQFPFYSLVNGDMLTIDMSVEDGPQPVRYFSHELQTLHGMALAPDFFAFITEMSKLGFAGTEWASWGKFGSWDEPNKTYYIKADSTGGQEWLAWLATDEVRADEPPPAIVEETAAERQLLDAARSGNVAAAIVALGMGARPDVVPNPDWLMENMAWNDEFSTPLTYSVQANHIGLAQTLLDHGATLNTRRLVTGDAVQTASPKTLEWLIERGARIDGWKDDRFWPLHLLVTRRSETTTRTRSELETRLRKDWGLDKLATTQTEREMHAVQEKLVQQQLAAWLDRPTYLAMLRTLLEAGATVDAPWDNGMTMLMWAEEDDARVLLNAGANPNARDAYGSAPLHIALRNSVAKIHLLVAHGAEIDALQAPPLDNDVDRRASTPLQSALTVAGLGRLDGVQALLELKADPLKRDRDGRSALCYSTTVASFRLMQGYGLDPNERMPDGGTLLHNLFEMTSVRAAFEDEVAMLDLLLSLGLPVNAQDNRGRTMLHKAAERTEVVDDIALLLDRGADRLVRDKDGKRPVDLVPGSLDEIRSLLG
;
A
#
# COMPACT_ATOMS: atom_id res chain seq x y z
N MET A 1 -33.03 18.11 -20.28
CA MET A 1 -32.05 18.89 -19.54
C MET A 1 -32.55 20.32 -19.40
N ALA A 2 -32.80 20.75 -18.17
CA ALA A 2 -33.13 22.15 -17.90
C ALA A 2 -31.89 23.04 -18.09
N LYS A 3 -32.04 24.18 -18.76
CA LYS A 3 -30.97 25.19 -18.93
C LYS A 3 -30.26 25.53 -17.62
N ALA A 4 -31.02 25.58 -16.52
CA ALA A 4 -30.49 25.85 -15.18
C ALA A 4 -29.45 24.81 -14.71
N LEU A 5 -29.61 23.53 -15.10
CA LEU A 5 -28.67 22.46 -14.76
C LEU A 5 -27.35 22.63 -15.51
N TRP A 6 -27.42 23.04 -16.78
CA TRP A 6 -26.23 23.28 -17.60
C TRP A 6 -25.43 24.46 -17.07
N GLU A 7 -26.13 25.53 -16.70
CA GLU A 7 -25.53 26.70 -16.06
C GLU A 7 -24.92 26.37 -14.69
N GLN A 8 -25.49 25.40 -13.95
CA GLN A 8 -24.91 24.92 -12.69
C GLN A 8 -23.57 24.21 -12.91
N TRP A 9 -23.51 23.24 -13.83
CA TRP A 9 -22.25 22.52 -14.10
C TRP A 9 -21.13 23.46 -14.54
N GLN A 10 -21.45 24.45 -15.38
CA GLN A 10 -20.47 25.47 -15.76
C GLN A 10 -19.96 26.31 -14.58
N ARG A 11 -20.81 26.58 -13.58
CA ARG A 11 -20.36 27.26 -12.35
C ARG A 11 -19.43 26.38 -11.54
N ASP A 12 -19.76 25.11 -11.40
CA ASP A 12 -18.96 24.15 -10.64
C ASP A 12 -17.56 23.99 -11.26
N TRP A 13 -17.46 23.80 -12.58
CA TRP A 13 -16.16 23.67 -13.26
C TRP A 13 -15.32 24.94 -13.17
N ARG A 14 -15.94 26.12 -13.31
CA ARG A 14 -15.22 27.40 -13.13
C ARG A 14 -14.76 27.63 -11.70
N TRP A 15 -15.53 27.19 -10.71
CA TRP A 15 -15.12 27.21 -9.30
C TRP A 15 -13.88 26.34 -9.08
N MET A 16 -13.86 25.13 -9.67
CA MET A 16 -12.73 24.24 -9.55
C MET A 16 -11.50 24.77 -10.31
N GLU A 17 -11.70 25.34 -11.51
CA GLU A 17 -10.64 26.00 -12.27
C GLU A 17 -9.98 27.12 -11.46
N ALA A 18 -10.78 27.98 -10.83
CA ALA A 18 -10.28 29.05 -9.98
C ALA A 18 -9.52 28.51 -8.75
N THR A 19 -9.96 27.38 -8.20
CA THR A 19 -9.28 26.72 -7.08
C THR A 19 -7.93 26.14 -7.48
N ALA A 20 -7.85 25.45 -8.62
CA ALA A 20 -6.60 24.92 -9.16
C ALA A 20 -5.59 26.06 -9.45
N ARG A 21 -6.04 27.19 -10.03
CA ARG A 21 -5.19 28.38 -10.26
C ARG A 21 -4.69 28.98 -8.95
N ARG A 22 -5.58 29.15 -7.95
CA ARG A 22 -5.22 29.70 -6.64
C ARG A 22 -4.16 28.87 -5.94
N ARG A 23 -4.21 27.55 -6.10
CA ARG A 23 -3.30 26.58 -5.46
C ARG A 23 -2.09 26.19 -6.34
N SER A 24 -1.87 26.87 -7.46
CA SER A 24 -0.76 26.61 -8.39
C SER A 24 -0.70 25.16 -8.89
N TRP A 25 -1.85 24.53 -9.13
CA TRP A 25 -1.90 23.19 -9.71
C TRP A 25 -1.69 23.22 -11.22
N SER A 26 -1.31 22.08 -11.80
CA SER A 26 -1.37 21.91 -13.25
C SER A 26 -2.83 21.91 -13.69
N LEU A 27 -3.14 22.63 -14.76
CA LEU A 27 -4.51 22.91 -15.18
C LEU A 27 -4.64 22.78 -16.70
N THR A 28 -5.62 22.00 -17.15
CA THR A 28 -6.23 22.10 -18.47
C THR A 28 -7.46 23.00 -18.35
N PRO A 29 -7.42 24.24 -18.90
CA PRO A 29 -8.51 25.21 -18.75
C PRO A 29 -9.84 24.70 -19.31
N LEU A 30 -10.95 25.18 -18.75
CA LEU A 30 -12.28 24.80 -19.23
C LEU A 30 -12.49 25.26 -20.69
N SER A 31 -12.75 24.31 -21.58
CA SER A 31 -13.12 24.52 -22.98
C SER A 31 -14.45 23.82 -23.27
N ILE A 32 -15.37 24.54 -23.93
CA ILE A 32 -16.70 24.03 -24.27
C ILE A 32 -16.92 24.24 -25.77
N SER A 33 -17.08 23.14 -26.50
CA SER A 33 -17.34 23.18 -27.95
C SER A 33 -18.82 23.41 -28.27
N PRO A 34 -19.17 23.88 -29.48
CA PRO A 34 -20.56 23.92 -29.94
C PRO A 34 -21.25 22.55 -29.91
N PRO A 35 -22.59 22.48 -29.91
CA PRO A 35 -23.31 21.21 -30.00
C PRO A 35 -23.00 20.44 -31.28
N ALA A 36 -23.12 19.11 -31.21
CA ALA A 36 -23.06 18.22 -32.35
C ALA A 36 -24.32 18.33 -33.19
N THR A 37 -24.22 18.04 -34.48
CA THR A 37 -25.40 17.92 -35.34
C THR A 37 -26.07 16.57 -35.11
N ALA A 38 -27.37 16.47 -35.44
CA ALA A 38 -28.06 15.18 -35.44
C ALA A 38 -27.38 14.16 -36.37
N PHE A 39 -26.81 14.63 -37.48
CA PHE A 39 -26.07 13.81 -38.44
C PHE A 39 -24.82 13.18 -37.83
N ASP A 40 -24.06 13.93 -37.02
CA ASP A 40 -22.86 13.41 -36.34
C ASP A 40 -23.20 12.19 -35.48
N LEU A 41 -24.28 12.27 -34.71
CA LEU A 41 -24.74 11.17 -33.86
C LEU A 41 -25.22 10.00 -34.72
N THR A 42 -26.12 10.22 -35.67
CA THR A 42 -26.64 9.15 -36.54
C THR A 42 -25.54 8.42 -37.31
N SER A 43 -24.48 9.12 -37.71
CA SER A 43 -23.31 8.50 -38.35
C SER A 43 -22.59 7.52 -37.42
N ILE A 44 -22.41 7.86 -36.14
CA ILE A 44 -21.78 7.00 -35.13
C ILE A 44 -22.69 5.81 -34.81
N GLU A 45 -24.00 6.06 -34.65
CA GLU A 45 -24.98 5.01 -34.36
C GLU A 45 -25.05 3.96 -35.46
N THR A 46 -25.10 4.41 -36.73
CA THR A 46 -25.11 3.53 -37.89
C THR A 46 -23.82 2.74 -38.01
N HIS A 47 -22.67 3.37 -37.70
CA HIS A 47 -21.37 2.73 -37.80
C HIS A 47 -21.16 1.62 -36.76
N HIS A 48 -21.64 1.83 -35.53
CA HIS A 48 -21.41 0.90 -34.42
C HIS A 48 -22.62 0.04 -34.04
N GLY A 49 -23.80 0.31 -34.59
CA GLY A 49 -25.04 -0.40 -34.25
C GLY A 49 -25.53 -0.13 -32.82
N LEU A 50 -25.19 1.03 -32.24
CA LEU A 50 -25.57 1.43 -30.88
C LEU A 50 -26.30 2.76 -30.92
N ASN A 51 -27.45 2.86 -30.25
CA ASN A 51 -28.19 4.11 -30.14
C ASN A 51 -27.68 4.94 -28.95
N PHE A 52 -27.49 6.25 -29.15
CA PHE A 52 -27.14 7.16 -28.07
C PHE A 52 -28.25 7.21 -27.01
N PRO A 53 -27.90 7.13 -25.72
CA PRO A 53 -28.83 7.35 -24.62
C PRO A 53 -29.52 8.71 -24.73
N PRO A 54 -30.84 8.81 -24.45
CA PRO A 54 -31.61 10.05 -24.57
C PRO A 54 -30.97 11.27 -23.89
N GLN A 55 -30.50 11.13 -22.64
CA GLN A 55 -29.84 12.22 -21.91
C GLN A 55 -28.53 12.66 -22.58
N LEU A 56 -27.71 11.70 -23.04
CA LEU A 56 -26.45 12.01 -23.71
C LEU A 56 -26.68 12.65 -25.08
N ARG A 57 -27.67 12.17 -25.86
CA ARG A 57 -28.09 12.78 -27.12
C ARG A 57 -28.54 14.23 -26.92
N GLU A 58 -29.39 14.45 -25.92
CA GLU A 58 -29.89 15.79 -25.60
C GLU A 58 -28.73 16.72 -25.24
N LEU A 59 -27.78 16.27 -24.43
CA LEU A 59 -26.59 17.05 -24.07
C LEU A 59 -25.74 17.39 -25.29
N LEU A 60 -25.42 16.38 -26.11
CA LEU A 60 -24.52 16.53 -27.25
C LEU A 60 -25.10 17.45 -28.32
N THR A 61 -26.40 17.36 -28.61
CA THR A 61 -27.06 18.15 -29.66
C THR A 61 -27.61 19.48 -29.19
N GLY A 62 -27.94 19.61 -27.90
CA GLY A 62 -28.49 20.84 -27.32
C GLY A 62 -27.45 21.79 -26.73
N TYR A 63 -26.32 21.28 -26.25
CA TYR A 63 -25.40 22.06 -25.41
C TYR A 63 -23.94 22.01 -25.85
N SER A 64 -23.33 20.82 -25.93
CA SER A 64 -21.92 20.73 -26.32
C SER A 64 -21.51 19.33 -26.77
N ARG A 65 -20.84 19.24 -27.91
CA ARG A 65 -20.23 17.98 -28.41
C ARG A 65 -19.02 17.52 -27.60
N HIS A 66 -18.37 18.44 -26.89
CA HIS A 66 -17.11 18.20 -26.20
C HIS A 66 -16.86 19.26 -25.13
N VAL A 67 -16.55 18.79 -23.93
CA VAL A 67 -16.09 19.64 -22.82
C VAL A 67 -14.75 19.12 -22.33
N GLU A 68 -13.76 20.00 -22.32
CA GLU A 68 -12.42 19.78 -21.80
C GLU A 68 -12.27 20.57 -20.50
N PHE A 69 -11.82 19.91 -19.44
CA PHE A 69 -11.46 20.50 -18.16
C PHE A 69 -10.66 19.47 -17.38
N GLY A 70 -9.52 19.88 -16.81
CA GLY A 70 -8.76 19.01 -15.95
C GLY A 70 -7.78 19.73 -15.05
N TRP A 71 -7.36 19.08 -13.99
CA TRP A 71 -6.34 19.56 -13.07
C TRP A 71 -5.54 18.38 -12.52
N TYR A 72 -4.30 18.66 -12.14
CA TYR A 72 -3.39 17.70 -11.55
C TYR A 72 -2.56 18.41 -10.48
N ILE A 73 -2.50 17.84 -9.28
CA ILE A 73 -1.68 18.34 -8.18
C ILE A 73 -0.24 17.88 -8.45
N PRO A 74 0.69 18.82 -8.73
CA PRO A 74 2.09 18.47 -8.92
C PRO A 74 2.62 17.68 -7.72
N PRO A 75 3.48 16.67 -7.91
CA PRO A 75 4.04 15.87 -6.82
C PRO A 75 4.66 16.73 -5.71
N HIS A 76 5.34 17.83 -6.09
CA HIS A 76 5.93 18.76 -5.14
C HIS A 76 4.94 19.60 -4.34
N LEU A 77 3.69 19.65 -4.76
CA LEU A 77 2.59 20.28 -4.03
C LEU A 77 1.70 19.24 -3.36
N GLN A 78 1.89 17.94 -3.58
CA GLN A 78 1.08 16.90 -2.94
C GLN A 78 1.25 17.01 -1.44
N PRO A 79 0.23 17.47 -0.71
CA PRO A 79 0.16 17.17 0.68
C PRO A 79 -0.35 15.72 0.73
N LEU A 80 0.45 14.85 1.33
CA LEU A 80 -0.11 13.73 2.10
C LEU A 80 -0.58 12.54 1.25
N GLU A 81 0.36 11.64 0.94
CA GLU A 81 0.10 10.23 0.58
C GLU A 81 -0.88 9.55 1.57
N LYS A 82 -1.07 10.12 2.77
CA LYS A 82 -1.96 9.62 3.83
C LYS A 82 -3.41 10.12 3.80
N LEU A 83 -3.76 11.19 3.06
CA LEU A 83 -5.15 11.67 3.05
C LEU A 83 -6.08 10.82 2.19
N GLY A 84 -5.54 10.02 1.27
CA GLY A 84 -6.32 9.23 0.32
C GLY A 84 -7.31 10.06 -0.50
N LEU A 85 -7.06 11.36 -0.68
CA LEU A 85 -7.87 12.25 -1.51
C LEU A 85 -7.36 12.22 -2.97
N PRO A 86 -8.22 12.47 -3.97
CA PRO A 86 -7.76 12.49 -5.36
C PRO A 86 -6.74 13.59 -5.62
N ASN A 87 -5.69 13.25 -6.36
CA ASN A 87 -4.61 14.17 -6.74
C ASN A 87 -4.75 14.69 -8.18
N MET A 88 -5.78 14.28 -8.91
CA MET A 88 -6.08 14.77 -10.25
C MET A 88 -7.56 14.63 -10.58
N SER A 89 -7.98 15.40 -11.58
CA SER A 89 -9.29 15.24 -12.19
C SER A 89 -9.32 14.00 -13.10
N ALA A 90 -10.50 13.45 -13.30
CA ALA A 90 -10.73 12.35 -14.21
C ALA A 90 -10.22 12.63 -15.64
N ASN A 91 -9.98 11.54 -16.39
CA ASN A 91 -10.34 11.48 -17.81
C ASN A 91 -9.48 12.24 -18.83
N ARG A 92 -8.15 12.31 -18.66
CA ARG A 92 -7.24 12.99 -19.63
C ARG A 92 -7.73 14.40 -19.98
N SER A 93 -8.23 15.11 -18.97
CA SER A 93 -8.77 16.46 -19.09
C SER A 93 -10.04 16.61 -19.93
N ALA A 94 -10.78 15.55 -20.26
CA ALA A 94 -12.07 15.67 -20.92
C ALA A 94 -13.22 15.16 -20.03
N ILE A 95 -14.30 15.94 -19.96
CA ILE A 95 -15.52 15.57 -19.22
C ILE A 95 -16.36 14.63 -20.10
N TRP A 96 -16.51 14.98 -21.38
CA TRP A 96 -17.00 14.11 -22.45
C TRP A 96 -16.47 14.59 -23.81
N SER A 97 -16.48 13.69 -24.79
CA SER A 97 -16.10 14.02 -26.17
C SER A 97 -16.77 13.05 -27.13
N ILE A 98 -17.51 13.57 -28.11
CA ILE A 98 -18.08 12.76 -29.18
C ILE A 98 -17.00 11.99 -29.96
N GLU A 99 -15.80 12.56 -30.12
CA GLU A 99 -14.69 11.87 -30.77
C GLU A 99 -14.09 10.79 -29.88
N HIS A 100 -14.01 11.00 -28.56
CA HIS A 100 -13.57 9.96 -27.62
C HIS A 100 -14.54 8.77 -27.62
N ILE A 101 -15.84 9.05 -27.63
CA ILE A 101 -16.88 8.01 -27.72
C ILE A 101 -16.66 7.15 -28.98
N ARG A 102 -16.49 7.82 -30.12
CA ARG A 102 -16.30 7.18 -31.43
C ARG A 102 -15.00 6.40 -31.54
N GLN A 103 -13.88 7.00 -31.13
CA GLN A 103 -12.54 6.50 -31.43
C GLN A 103 -12.00 5.57 -30.33
N HIS A 104 -12.52 5.67 -29.11
CA HIS A 104 -11.99 4.95 -27.95
C HIS A 104 -13.08 4.20 -27.20
N ALA A 105 -14.13 4.87 -26.71
CA ALA A 105 -15.05 4.23 -25.78
C ALA A 105 -15.82 3.05 -26.40
N ILE A 106 -16.45 3.25 -27.57
CA ILE A 106 -17.18 2.18 -28.24
C ILE A 106 -16.25 1.04 -28.69
N PRO A 107 -15.14 1.30 -29.43
CA PRO A 107 -14.25 0.23 -29.87
C PRO A 107 -13.64 -0.58 -28.71
N ASN A 108 -13.17 0.08 -27.65
CA ASN A 108 -12.54 -0.60 -26.52
C ASN A 108 -13.54 -1.49 -25.78
N PHE A 109 -14.74 -0.98 -25.49
CA PHE A 109 -15.76 -1.74 -24.78
C PHE A 109 -16.21 -2.97 -25.57
N LEU A 110 -16.44 -2.84 -26.89
CA LEU A 110 -16.80 -3.98 -27.73
C LEU A 110 -15.68 -5.02 -27.79
N GLY A 111 -14.42 -4.58 -27.81
CA GLY A 111 -13.25 -5.48 -27.68
C GLY A 111 -13.26 -6.23 -26.34
N TRP A 112 -13.54 -5.54 -25.24
CA TRP A 112 -13.61 -6.13 -23.91
C TRP A 112 -14.75 -7.11 -23.73
N LYS A 113 -15.94 -6.76 -24.22
CA LYS A 113 -17.09 -7.66 -24.22
C LYS A 113 -16.72 -9.01 -24.83
N ASN A 114 -16.05 -9.01 -25.99
CA ASN A 114 -15.62 -10.25 -26.63
C ASN A 114 -14.55 -11.02 -25.83
N ALA A 115 -13.69 -10.32 -25.09
CA ALA A 115 -12.56 -10.90 -24.39
C ALA A 115 -12.85 -11.33 -22.94
N LEU A 116 -13.84 -10.71 -22.29
CA LEU A 116 -14.05 -10.78 -20.84
C LEU A 116 -15.45 -11.26 -20.44
N ALA A 117 -16.48 -11.11 -21.28
CA ALA A 117 -17.87 -11.38 -20.88
C ALA A 117 -18.13 -12.83 -20.44
N SER A 118 -17.36 -13.79 -20.95
CA SER A 118 -17.46 -15.22 -20.61
C SER A 118 -16.41 -15.72 -19.61
N LYS A 119 -15.57 -14.84 -19.06
CA LYS A 119 -14.53 -15.23 -18.10
C LYS A 119 -15.04 -15.18 -16.67
N ASP A 120 -14.93 -16.31 -15.97
CA ASP A 120 -15.23 -16.43 -14.54
C ASP A 120 -13.91 -16.47 -13.75
N ARG A 121 -13.30 -15.30 -13.55
CA ARG A 121 -12.00 -15.13 -12.87
C ARG A 121 -11.97 -13.89 -11.96
N SER A 122 -13.10 -13.51 -11.38
CA SER A 122 -13.29 -12.17 -10.83
C SER A 122 -13.57 -12.17 -9.32
N GLU A 123 -13.06 -11.15 -8.64
CA GLU A 123 -13.40 -10.85 -7.24
C GLU A 123 -14.84 -10.31 -7.11
N ALA A 124 -15.38 -9.75 -8.20
CA ALA A 124 -16.77 -9.29 -8.33
C ALA A 124 -17.57 -10.22 -9.27
N THR A 125 -18.90 -10.19 -9.24
CA THR A 125 -19.74 -10.99 -10.16
C THR A 125 -19.53 -10.55 -11.62
N ASN A 126 -19.24 -11.47 -12.54
CA ASN A 126 -19.15 -11.22 -13.99
C ASN A 126 -20.08 -12.18 -14.75
N THR A 127 -21.08 -11.67 -15.48
CA THR A 127 -21.96 -12.48 -16.33
C THR A 127 -22.08 -11.88 -17.72
N PRO A 128 -22.24 -12.70 -18.78
CA PRO A 128 -22.38 -12.19 -20.15
C PRO A 128 -23.50 -11.16 -20.31
N GLU A 129 -24.60 -11.34 -19.60
CA GLU A 129 -25.79 -10.48 -19.68
C GLU A 129 -25.51 -9.04 -19.24
N MET A 130 -24.57 -8.84 -18.30
CA MET A 130 -24.21 -7.49 -17.84
C MET A 130 -23.56 -6.64 -18.93
N TRP A 131 -22.90 -7.26 -19.91
CA TRP A 131 -22.26 -6.59 -21.04
C TRP A 131 -23.25 -6.27 -22.16
N GLU A 132 -24.48 -6.76 -22.06
CA GLU A 132 -25.54 -6.45 -23.02
C GLU A 132 -26.19 -5.10 -22.70
N SER A 133 -26.69 -4.45 -23.75
CA SER A 133 -27.40 -3.16 -23.65
C SER A 133 -26.59 -2.05 -22.94
N GLN A 134 -25.27 -2.08 -23.00
CA GLN A 134 -24.41 -1.03 -22.46
C GLN A 134 -24.00 -0.03 -23.55
N PHE A 135 -24.16 1.27 -23.28
CA PHE A 135 -23.59 2.32 -24.12
C PHE A 135 -22.32 2.89 -23.49
N PRO A 136 -21.12 2.55 -23.98
CA PRO A 136 -19.87 3.09 -23.47
C PRO A 136 -19.69 4.55 -23.89
N PHE A 137 -19.60 5.44 -22.91
CA PHE A 137 -19.39 6.86 -23.20
C PHE A 137 -18.01 7.37 -22.77
N TYR A 138 -17.27 6.60 -21.97
CA TYR A 138 -15.94 6.99 -21.55
C TYR A 138 -14.98 5.82 -21.29
N SER A 139 -13.70 6.08 -21.51
CA SER A 139 -12.56 5.18 -21.23
C SER A 139 -11.60 5.93 -20.32
N LEU A 140 -11.33 5.34 -19.16
CA LEU A 140 -10.59 5.91 -18.04
C LEU A 140 -9.08 5.74 -18.23
N VAL A 141 -8.29 6.46 -17.43
CA VAL A 141 -6.83 6.50 -17.56
C VAL A 141 -6.18 5.13 -17.33
N ASN A 142 -6.73 4.35 -16.41
CA ASN A 142 -6.31 2.99 -16.08
C ASN A 142 -6.79 1.93 -17.09
N GLY A 143 -7.56 2.34 -18.11
CA GLY A 143 -8.16 1.46 -19.11
C GLY A 143 -9.63 1.15 -18.88
N ASP A 144 -10.17 1.34 -17.67
CA ASP A 144 -11.55 1.02 -17.29
C ASP A 144 -12.60 1.84 -18.04
N MET A 145 -13.86 1.42 -17.95
CA MET A 145 -14.93 1.94 -18.80
C MET A 145 -16.11 2.45 -18.00
N LEU A 146 -16.66 3.58 -18.45
CA LEU A 146 -17.97 4.07 -18.00
C LEU A 146 -19.00 3.84 -19.10
N THR A 147 -20.09 3.19 -18.73
CA THR A 147 -21.21 2.88 -19.61
C THR A 147 -22.51 3.46 -19.07
N ILE A 148 -23.51 3.58 -19.94
CA ILE A 148 -24.90 3.84 -19.56
C ILE A 148 -25.67 2.56 -19.88
N ASP A 149 -26.35 2.01 -18.87
CA ASP A 149 -27.18 0.82 -19.00
C ASP A 149 -28.50 1.18 -19.69
N MET A 150 -28.71 0.62 -20.88
CA MET A 150 -29.85 0.84 -21.75
C MET A 150 -30.84 -0.34 -21.73
N SER A 151 -30.74 -1.24 -20.74
CA SER A 151 -31.62 -2.42 -20.64
C SER A 151 -33.10 -2.07 -20.40
N VAL A 152 -33.38 -0.88 -19.85
CA VAL A 152 -34.74 -0.37 -19.67
C VAL A 152 -34.94 0.91 -20.47
N GLU A 153 -35.76 0.84 -21.53
CA GLU A 153 -35.95 1.92 -22.51
C GLU A 153 -36.49 3.21 -21.85
N ASP A 154 -37.49 3.08 -20.98
CA ASP A 154 -38.16 4.19 -20.25
C ASP A 154 -37.83 4.21 -18.74
N GLY A 155 -36.80 3.49 -18.31
CA GLY A 155 -36.42 3.32 -16.90
C GLY A 155 -35.18 4.13 -16.51
N PRO A 156 -34.68 3.97 -15.26
CA PRO A 156 -33.37 4.52 -14.91
C PRO A 156 -32.32 3.91 -15.84
N GLN A 157 -31.50 4.76 -16.46
CA GLN A 157 -30.39 4.37 -17.33
C GLN A 157 -29.07 4.63 -16.58
N PRO A 158 -28.73 3.78 -15.59
CA PRO A 158 -27.65 4.06 -14.67
C PRO A 158 -26.31 4.12 -15.38
N VAL A 159 -25.43 5.00 -14.86
CA VAL A 159 -24.02 5.00 -15.24
C VAL A 159 -23.34 3.85 -14.51
N ARG A 160 -22.71 2.93 -15.25
CA ARG A 160 -22.02 1.76 -14.70
C ARG A 160 -20.51 1.81 -14.91
N TYR A 161 -19.80 1.16 -14.00
CA TYR A 161 -18.34 0.98 -14.04
C TYR A 161 -17.97 -0.42 -14.53
N PHE A 162 -17.05 -0.52 -15.48
CA PHE A 162 -16.52 -1.79 -15.97
C PHE A 162 -14.99 -1.82 -15.82
N SER A 163 -14.51 -2.75 -14.98
CA SER A 163 -13.09 -3.02 -14.74
C SER A 163 -12.53 -4.05 -15.74
N HIS A 164 -11.34 -3.82 -16.31
CA HIS A 164 -10.65 -4.86 -17.11
C HIS A 164 -10.18 -6.05 -16.27
N GLU A 165 -9.80 -5.80 -15.02
CA GLU A 165 -9.38 -6.83 -14.06
C GLU A 165 -10.55 -7.52 -13.35
N LEU A 166 -11.80 -7.15 -13.66
CA LEU A 166 -13.02 -7.66 -13.03
C LEU A 166 -13.02 -7.54 -11.48
N GLN A 167 -12.51 -6.41 -10.97
CA GLN A 167 -12.39 -6.12 -9.53
C GLN A 167 -13.63 -5.40 -8.95
N THR A 168 -13.63 -5.24 -7.63
CA THR A 168 -14.65 -4.70 -6.71
C THR A 168 -15.88 -4.00 -7.31
N LEU A 169 -15.73 -2.89 -8.06
CA LEU A 169 -16.88 -2.12 -8.61
C LEU A 169 -17.34 -2.56 -10.01
N HIS A 170 -16.85 -3.69 -10.53
CA HIS A 170 -17.22 -4.18 -11.86
C HIS A 170 -18.73 -4.41 -12.00
N GLY A 171 -19.34 -3.84 -13.04
CA GLY A 171 -20.77 -3.90 -13.34
C GLY A 171 -21.65 -3.00 -12.46
N MET A 172 -21.07 -2.31 -11.47
CA MET A 172 -21.83 -1.52 -10.50
C MET A 172 -22.36 -0.20 -11.06
N ALA A 173 -23.52 0.22 -10.59
CA ALA A 173 -24.09 1.53 -10.90
C ALA A 173 -23.49 2.62 -9.98
N LEU A 174 -22.81 3.60 -10.58
CA LEU A 174 -22.21 4.77 -9.93
C LEU A 174 -23.16 5.97 -9.84
N ALA A 175 -24.23 5.96 -10.63
CA ALA A 175 -25.31 6.95 -10.57
C ALA A 175 -26.59 6.37 -11.16
N PRO A 176 -27.78 6.89 -10.79
CA PRO A 176 -29.05 6.43 -11.33
C PRO A 176 -29.25 6.81 -12.81
N ASP A 177 -28.59 7.87 -13.27
CA ASP A 177 -28.57 8.31 -14.67
C ASP A 177 -27.34 9.18 -14.97
N PHE A 178 -27.14 9.50 -16.24
CA PHE A 178 -25.99 10.27 -16.72
C PHE A 178 -25.97 11.71 -16.18
N PHE A 179 -27.10 12.40 -16.13
CA PHE A 179 -27.16 13.76 -15.57
C PHE A 179 -26.87 13.77 -14.07
N ALA A 180 -27.35 12.79 -13.31
CA ALA A 180 -27.00 12.63 -11.90
C ALA A 180 -25.48 12.42 -11.72
N PHE A 181 -24.87 11.56 -12.53
CA PHE A 181 -23.42 11.33 -12.51
C PHE A 181 -22.64 12.63 -12.76
N ILE A 182 -22.93 13.35 -13.85
CA ILE A 182 -22.24 14.61 -14.18
C ILE A 182 -22.46 15.65 -13.09
N THR A 183 -23.65 15.70 -12.47
CA THR A 183 -23.96 16.66 -11.40
C THR A 183 -23.17 16.42 -10.13
N GLU A 184 -23.05 15.17 -9.68
CA GLU A 184 -22.28 14.87 -8.47
C GLU A 184 -20.78 15.02 -8.73
N MET A 185 -20.30 14.60 -9.90
CA MET A 185 -18.91 14.79 -10.30
C MET A 185 -18.55 16.27 -10.51
N SER A 186 -19.45 17.12 -11.04
CA SER A 186 -19.18 18.55 -11.19
C SER A 186 -18.97 19.23 -9.83
N LYS A 187 -19.83 18.94 -8.85
CA LYS A 187 -19.71 19.45 -7.47
C LYS A 187 -18.38 19.05 -6.83
N LEU A 188 -17.90 17.83 -7.11
CA LEU A 188 -16.61 17.33 -6.63
C LEU A 188 -15.41 17.88 -7.41
N GLY A 189 -15.61 18.77 -8.39
CA GLY A 189 -14.54 19.27 -9.25
C GLY A 189 -13.98 18.22 -10.20
N PHE A 190 -14.74 17.16 -10.49
CA PHE A 190 -14.34 16.00 -11.29
C PHE A 190 -13.15 15.22 -10.70
N ALA A 191 -13.03 15.19 -9.37
CA ALA A 191 -11.93 14.54 -8.65
C ALA A 191 -11.88 13.01 -8.83
N GLY A 192 -10.69 12.47 -9.11
CA GLY A 192 -10.42 11.04 -9.20
C GLY A 192 -10.53 10.46 -10.61
N THR A 193 -9.79 9.40 -10.89
CA THR A 193 -9.66 8.82 -12.25
C THR A 193 -10.29 7.45 -12.43
N GLU A 194 -10.56 6.73 -11.34
CA GLU A 194 -10.97 5.33 -11.33
C GLU A 194 -11.65 4.94 -10.02
N TRP A 195 -12.06 3.67 -9.92
CA TRP A 195 -12.74 3.14 -8.73
C TRP A 195 -11.98 3.41 -7.42
N ALA A 196 -10.65 3.26 -7.41
CA ALA A 196 -9.83 3.46 -6.22
C ALA A 196 -9.90 4.91 -5.71
N SER A 197 -10.03 5.88 -6.62
CA SER A 197 -10.22 7.30 -6.26
C SER A 197 -11.66 7.60 -5.82
N TRP A 198 -12.65 6.97 -6.47
CA TRP A 198 -14.06 7.23 -6.21
C TRP A 198 -14.63 6.44 -5.03
N GLY A 199 -13.90 5.44 -4.53
CA GLY A 199 -14.24 4.65 -3.35
C GLY A 199 -14.45 5.49 -2.07
N LYS A 200 -14.04 6.76 -2.07
CA LYS A 200 -14.33 7.70 -0.98
C LYS A 200 -15.65 8.47 -1.14
N PHE A 201 -16.15 8.58 -2.36
CA PHE A 201 -17.31 9.42 -2.68
C PHE A 201 -18.63 8.66 -2.74
N GLY A 202 -18.60 7.33 -2.64
CA GLY A 202 -19.78 6.48 -2.60
C GLY A 202 -19.86 5.65 -1.33
N SER A 203 -21.01 5.04 -1.11
CA SER A 203 -21.25 4.06 -0.05
C SER A 203 -22.04 2.90 -0.63
N TRP A 204 -21.69 1.67 -0.23
CA TRP A 204 -22.36 0.47 -0.69
C TRP A 204 -23.77 0.35 -0.11
N ASP A 205 -24.74 0.13 -0.99
CA ASP A 205 -26.14 -0.15 -0.67
C ASP A 205 -26.49 -1.59 -1.09
N GLU A 206 -26.30 -2.53 -0.15
CA GLU A 206 -26.50 -3.97 -0.34
C GLU A 206 -27.90 -4.31 -0.90
N PRO A 207 -29.02 -3.79 -0.36
CA PRO A 207 -30.36 -4.04 -0.90
C PRO A 207 -30.53 -3.72 -2.39
N ASN A 208 -29.90 -2.64 -2.87
CA ASN A 208 -30.13 -2.13 -4.23
C ASN A 208 -28.96 -2.44 -5.18
N LYS A 209 -27.85 -3.00 -4.67
CA LYS A 209 -26.61 -3.27 -5.42
C LYS A 209 -26.08 -2.03 -6.15
N THR A 210 -26.12 -0.87 -5.49
CA THR A 210 -25.66 0.41 -6.03
C THR A 210 -24.49 0.97 -5.21
N TYR A 211 -23.69 1.81 -5.87
CA TYR A 211 -22.59 2.54 -5.26
C TYR A 211 -22.58 3.98 -5.80
N TYR A 212 -23.65 4.71 -5.49
CA TYR A 212 -23.80 6.04 -6.05
C TYR A 212 -22.78 7.02 -5.49
N ILE A 213 -22.04 7.66 -6.39
CA ILE A 213 -21.13 8.75 -6.07
C ILE A 213 -21.96 9.96 -5.68
N LYS A 214 -21.65 10.56 -4.53
CA LYS A 214 -22.32 11.77 -4.05
C LYS A 214 -21.32 12.75 -3.45
N ALA A 215 -21.49 14.02 -3.77
CA ALA A 215 -20.70 15.11 -3.21
C ALA A 215 -20.94 15.31 -1.71
N ASP A 216 -22.10 14.89 -1.20
CA ASP A 216 -22.47 14.96 0.22
C ASP A 216 -22.13 13.71 1.03
N SER A 217 -21.48 12.71 0.42
CA SER A 217 -20.88 11.57 1.13
C SER A 217 -19.82 12.04 2.12
N THR A 218 -19.45 11.19 3.09
CA THR A 218 -18.38 11.50 4.06
C THR A 218 -17.10 11.95 3.37
N GLY A 219 -16.60 11.18 2.39
CA GLY A 219 -15.39 11.56 1.66
C GLY A 219 -15.59 12.76 0.74
N GLY A 220 -16.80 12.98 0.20
CA GLY A 220 -17.12 14.18 -0.57
C GLY A 220 -17.07 15.45 0.28
N GLN A 221 -17.64 15.41 1.49
CA GLN A 221 -17.58 16.52 2.44
C GLN A 221 -16.15 16.79 2.91
N GLU A 222 -15.36 15.75 3.19
CA GLU A 222 -13.94 15.88 3.54
C GLU A 222 -13.14 16.55 2.42
N TRP A 223 -13.34 16.11 1.17
CA TRP A 223 -12.71 16.69 -0.01
C TRP A 223 -13.07 18.16 -0.19
N LEU A 224 -14.36 18.50 -0.14
CA LEU A 224 -14.84 19.87 -0.33
C LEU A 224 -14.40 20.80 0.81
N ALA A 225 -14.41 20.32 2.06
CA ALA A 225 -13.89 21.05 3.20
C ALA A 225 -12.38 21.33 3.03
N TRP A 226 -11.62 20.33 2.59
CA TRP A 226 -10.19 20.51 2.32
C TRP A 226 -9.94 21.55 1.22
N LEU A 227 -10.70 21.55 0.12
CA LEU A 227 -10.61 22.56 -0.94
C LEU A 227 -10.98 23.98 -0.48
N ALA A 228 -11.86 24.10 0.52
CA ALA A 228 -12.32 25.37 1.07
C ALA A 228 -11.32 26.03 2.04
N THR A 229 -10.34 25.27 2.55
CA THR A 229 -9.29 25.80 3.43
C THR A 229 -8.13 26.36 2.61
N ASP A 230 -7.44 27.41 3.08
CA ASP A 230 -6.12 27.81 2.56
C ASP A 230 -5.02 27.54 3.62
N GLU A 231 -5.30 26.63 4.57
CA GLU A 231 -4.42 26.36 5.71
C GLU A 231 -3.19 25.57 5.27
N VAL A 232 -2.06 26.26 5.18
CA VAL A 232 -0.74 25.65 5.36
C VAL A 232 -0.63 25.28 6.83
N ARG A 233 -0.66 23.99 7.15
CA ARG A 233 -0.53 23.55 8.54
C ARG A 233 0.89 23.85 9.04
N ALA A 234 1.03 24.16 10.32
CA ALA A 234 2.28 24.63 10.93
C ALA A 234 3.48 23.65 10.86
N ASP A 235 3.28 22.42 10.38
CA ASP A 235 4.31 21.39 10.21
C ASP A 235 4.26 20.69 8.84
N GLU A 236 3.97 21.47 7.79
CA GLU A 236 4.01 21.01 6.39
C GLU A 236 5.31 21.43 5.68
N PRO A 237 5.82 20.59 4.75
CA PRO A 237 6.98 20.93 3.94
C PRO A 237 6.72 22.18 3.09
N PRO A 238 7.73 23.06 2.91
CA PRO A 238 7.58 24.19 2.02
C PRO A 238 7.31 23.72 0.57
N PRO A 239 6.60 24.51 -0.25
CA PRO A 239 6.43 24.23 -1.67
C PRO A 239 7.79 24.11 -2.36
N ALA A 240 7.97 23.14 -3.25
CA ALA A 240 9.21 23.07 -4.01
C ALA A 240 9.28 24.18 -5.06
N ILE A 241 10.48 24.65 -5.34
CA ILE A 241 10.76 25.64 -6.36
C ILE A 241 11.17 24.88 -7.62
N VAL A 242 10.29 24.76 -8.60
CA VAL A 242 10.59 24.03 -9.84
C VAL A 242 11.51 24.86 -10.73
N GLU A 243 12.48 24.18 -11.35
CA GLU A 243 13.36 24.76 -12.36
C GLU A 243 12.58 25.36 -13.54
N GLU A 244 12.80 26.65 -13.79
CA GLU A 244 12.15 27.43 -14.86
C GLU A 244 13.18 28.14 -15.76
N THR A 245 14.45 28.22 -15.34
CA THR A 245 15.49 29.01 -16.00
C THR A 245 16.76 28.22 -16.28
N ALA A 246 17.51 28.65 -17.30
CA ALA A 246 18.82 28.06 -17.61
C ALA A 246 19.85 28.23 -16.48
N ALA A 247 19.75 29.29 -15.68
CA ALA A 247 20.60 29.49 -14.51
C ALA A 247 20.33 28.43 -13.44
N GLU A 248 19.07 28.09 -13.19
CA GLU A 248 18.70 27.03 -12.25
C GLU A 248 19.12 25.65 -12.74
N ARG A 249 18.98 25.39 -14.05
CA ARG A 249 19.53 24.18 -14.67
C ARG A 249 21.02 24.04 -14.39
N GLN A 250 21.76 25.13 -14.62
CA GLN A 250 23.19 25.19 -14.39
C GLN A 250 23.54 24.98 -12.92
N LEU A 251 22.73 25.52 -11.99
CA LEU A 251 22.93 25.32 -10.56
C LEU A 251 22.76 23.84 -10.16
N LEU A 252 21.70 23.18 -10.65
CA LEU A 252 21.45 21.75 -10.41
C LEU A 252 22.59 20.89 -10.97
N ASP A 253 23.05 21.15 -12.19
CA ASP A 253 24.16 20.41 -12.80
C ASP A 253 25.51 20.67 -12.12
N ALA A 254 25.76 21.91 -11.68
CA ALA A 254 26.92 22.26 -10.87
C ALA A 254 26.90 21.52 -9.52
N ALA A 255 25.74 21.42 -8.87
CA ALA A 255 25.61 20.73 -7.60
C ALA A 255 25.83 19.22 -7.73
N ARG A 256 25.25 18.57 -8.75
CA ARG A 256 25.49 17.15 -9.04
C ARG A 256 26.95 16.81 -9.32
N SER A 257 27.69 17.75 -9.91
CA SER A 257 29.11 17.59 -10.22
C SER A 257 30.05 18.09 -9.13
N GLY A 258 29.55 18.68 -8.04
CA GLY A 258 30.35 19.30 -6.98
C GLY A 258 31.12 20.55 -7.42
N ASN A 259 30.73 21.20 -8.52
CA ASN A 259 31.44 22.35 -9.07
C ASN A 259 31.02 23.65 -8.39
N VAL A 260 31.73 24.03 -7.32
CA VAL A 260 31.47 25.25 -6.54
C VAL A 260 31.51 26.52 -7.38
N ALA A 261 32.47 26.65 -8.30
CA ALA A 261 32.61 27.85 -9.13
C ALA A 261 31.41 28.02 -10.08
N ALA A 262 30.95 26.93 -10.71
CA ALA A 262 29.77 26.96 -11.56
C ALA A 262 28.49 27.26 -10.77
N ALA A 263 28.39 26.74 -9.54
CA ALA A 263 27.27 27.04 -8.66
C ALA A 263 27.21 28.54 -8.30
N ILE A 264 28.35 29.16 -7.95
CA ILE A 264 28.43 30.61 -7.67
C ILE A 264 28.03 31.43 -8.89
N VAL A 265 28.46 31.04 -10.09
CA VAL A 265 28.06 31.73 -11.33
C VAL A 265 26.56 31.65 -11.55
N ALA A 266 25.97 30.46 -11.40
CA ALA A 266 24.53 30.25 -11.57
C ALA A 266 23.70 31.08 -10.56
N LEU A 267 24.13 31.10 -9.29
CA LEU A 267 23.52 31.93 -8.25
C LEU A 267 23.64 33.43 -8.58
N GLY A 268 24.80 33.87 -9.08
CA GLY A 268 25.01 35.24 -9.54
C GLY A 268 24.14 35.64 -10.74
N MET A 269 23.68 34.66 -11.54
CA MET A 269 22.71 34.84 -12.62
C MET A 269 21.24 34.85 -12.14
N GLY A 270 21.00 34.73 -10.84
CA GLY A 270 19.67 34.78 -10.24
C GLY A 270 19.01 33.41 -10.05
N ALA A 271 19.76 32.29 -10.12
CA ALA A 271 19.22 30.99 -9.80
C ALA A 271 18.70 30.92 -8.35
N ARG A 272 17.51 30.37 -8.15
CA ARG A 272 16.96 30.14 -6.80
C ARG A 272 17.71 28.98 -6.13
N PRO A 273 18.27 29.14 -4.92
CA PRO A 273 19.11 28.12 -4.29
C PRO A 273 18.42 26.79 -3.97
N ASP A 274 17.12 26.83 -3.65
CA ASP A 274 16.30 25.65 -3.29
C ASP A 274 15.54 25.07 -4.50
N VAL A 275 16.03 25.35 -5.72
CA VAL A 275 15.42 24.84 -6.94
C VAL A 275 15.50 23.31 -7.02
N VAL A 276 14.48 22.69 -7.60
CA VAL A 276 14.39 21.25 -7.85
C VAL A 276 14.23 20.99 -9.34
N PRO A 277 14.62 19.79 -9.84
CA PRO A 277 14.50 19.48 -11.27
C PRO A 277 13.05 19.57 -11.75
N ASN A 278 12.86 20.07 -12.98
CA ASN A 278 11.56 20.03 -13.64
C ASN A 278 11.10 18.56 -13.84
N PRO A 279 9.82 18.21 -13.55
CA PRO A 279 9.25 16.88 -13.84
C PRO A 279 9.56 16.32 -15.23
N ASP A 280 9.54 17.14 -16.28
CA ASP A 280 9.85 16.68 -17.64
C ASP A 280 11.30 16.17 -17.73
N TRP A 281 12.23 16.86 -17.06
CA TRP A 281 13.62 16.40 -16.99
C TRP A 281 13.74 15.08 -16.22
N LEU A 282 12.99 14.91 -15.11
CA LEU A 282 12.99 13.67 -14.34
C LEU A 282 12.49 12.49 -15.19
N MET A 283 11.42 12.70 -15.97
CA MET A 283 10.89 11.73 -16.93
C MET A 283 11.94 11.36 -17.98
N GLU A 284 12.51 12.35 -18.66
CA GLU A 284 13.47 12.18 -19.77
C GLU A 284 14.74 11.46 -19.32
N ASN A 285 15.15 11.65 -18.07
CA ASN A 285 16.39 11.10 -17.51
C ASN A 285 16.15 9.90 -16.59
N MET A 286 14.90 9.45 -16.47
CA MET A 286 14.48 8.38 -15.54
C MET A 286 14.98 8.62 -14.10
N ALA A 287 15.03 9.88 -13.69
CA ALA A 287 15.68 10.33 -12.45
C ALA A 287 14.68 10.49 -11.29
N TRP A 288 13.70 9.59 -11.17
CA TRP A 288 12.62 9.67 -10.17
C TRP A 288 13.12 9.82 -8.73
N ASN A 289 14.27 9.20 -8.41
CA ASN A 289 14.90 9.30 -7.09
C ASN A 289 15.47 10.69 -6.78
N ASP A 290 15.52 11.61 -7.75
CA ASP A 290 15.94 12.99 -7.59
C ASP A 290 14.76 13.95 -7.42
N GLU A 291 13.54 13.42 -7.29
CA GLU A 291 12.37 14.23 -6.98
C GLU A 291 12.61 15.01 -5.67
N PHE A 292 12.35 16.31 -5.76
CA PHE A 292 12.61 17.32 -4.72
C PHE A 292 14.07 17.48 -4.27
N SER A 293 15.05 16.87 -4.94
CA SER A 293 16.46 17.10 -4.66
C SER A 293 16.85 18.54 -5.01
N THR A 294 17.36 19.26 -4.01
CA THR A 294 17.91 20.61 -4.21
C THR A 294 19.42 20.54 -4.47
N PRO A 295 20.05 21.64 -4.93
CA PRO A 295 21.51 21.77 -4.94
C PRO A 295 22.15 21.39 -3.59
N LEU A 296 21.49 21.75 -2.48
CA LEU A 296 21.98 21.42 -1.14
C LEU A 296 21.90 19.91 -0.88
N THR A 297 20.81 19.26 -1.27
CA THR A 297 20.66 17.80 -1.21
C THR A 297 21.80 17.07 -1.92
N TYR A 298 22.13 17.46 -3.16
CA TYR A 298 23.23 16.86 -3.91
C TYR A 298 24.59 17.08 -3.23
N SER A 299 24.83 18.27 -2.68
CA SER A 299 26.08 18.55 -1.97
C SER A 299 26.24 17.69 -0.71
N VAL A 300 25.15 17.40 -0.01
CA VAL A 300 25.12 16.54 1.19
C VAL A 300 25.39 15.08 0.83
N GLN A 301 24.71 14.55 -0.19
CA GLN A 301 24.95 13.19 -0.69
C GLN A 301 26.41 12.98 -1.10
N ALA A 302 27.04 14.02 -1.68
CA ALA A 302 28.44 14.01 -2.09
C ALA A 302 29.45 14.33 -0.96
N ASN A 303 29.00 14.57 0.28
CA ASN A 303 29.85 15.04 1.39
C ASN A 303 30.61 16.36 1.12
N HIS A 304 30.08 17.20 0.23
CA HIS A 304 30.73 18.42 -0.21
C HIS A 304 30.34 19.63 0.67
N ILE A 305 30.76 19.61 1.94
CA ILE A 305 30.45 20.65 2.95
C ILE A 305 30.75 22.08 2.44
N GLY A 306 31.82 22.28 1.66
CA GLY A 306 32.15 23.60 1.11
C GLY A 306 31.09 24.14 0.14
N LEU A 307 30.48 23.26 -0.66
CA LEU A 307 29.41 23.63 -1.60
C LEU A 307 28.13 23.85 -0.82
N ALA A 308 27.83 22.98 0.15
CA ALA A 308 26.71 23.15 1.05
C ALA A 308 26.76 24.51 1.76
N GLN A 309 27.92 24.89 2.31
CA GLN A 309 28.12 26.21 2.94
C GLN A 309 27.92 27.35 1.93
N THR A 310 28.48 27.26 0.73
CA THR A 310 28.26 28.27 -0.33
C THR A 310 26.77 28.44 -0.66
N LEU A 311 26.01 27.34 -0.77
CA LEU A 311 24.58 27.40 -1.03
C LEU A 311 23.81 28.07 0.11
N LEU A 312 24.11 27.73 1.36
CA LEU A 312 23.52 28.39 2.54
C LEU A 312 23.86 29.89 2.58
N ASP A 313 25.09 30.27 2.26
CA ASP A 313 25.52 31.68 2.19
C ASP A 313 24.74 32.47 1.13
N HIS A 314 24.18 31.79 0.13
CA HIS A 314 23.33 32.37 -0.91
C HIS A 314 21.83 32.16 -0.66
N GLY A 315 21.43 31.72 0.53
CA GLY A 315 20.03 31.65 0.95
C GLY A 315 19.34 30.31 0.71
N ALA A 316 20.08 29.22 0.46
CA ALA A 316 19.50 27.87 0.51
C ALA A 316 19.00 27.55 1.92
N THR A 317 17.92 26.77 2.00
CA THR A 317 17.34 26.35 3.28
C THR A 317 17.65 24.88 3.58
N LEU A 318 17.84 24.57 4.86
CA LEU A 318 18.09 23.19 5.32
C LEU A 318 16.80 22.34 5.31
N ASN A 319 15.65 22.98 5.44
CA ASN A 319 14.37 22.34 5.77
C ASN A 319 13.40 22.47 4.59
N THR A 320 13.79 21.89 3.45
CA THR A 320 12.96 21.82 2.25
C THR A 320 12.01 20.61 2.32
N ARG A 321 11.22 20.39 1.26
CA ARG A 321 10.33 19.22 1.16
C ARG A 321 11.09 17.91 1.33
N ARG A 322 12.26 17.79 0.72
CA ARG A 322 13.18 16.66 0.92
C ARG A 322 14.26 17.06 1.92
N LEU A 323 14.09 16.61 3.16
CA LEU A 323 14.99 16.96 4.24
C LEU A 323 16.42 16.44 3.96
N VAL A 324 17.38 17.36 4.00
CA VAL A 324 18.81 17.04 3.82
C VAL A 324 19.33 16.08 4.88
N THR A 325 18.73 16.05 6.07
CA THR A 325 19.03 15.07 7.12
C THR A 325 18.61 13.66 6.72
N GLY A 326 17.50 13.49 6.00
CA GLY A 326 17.05 12.22 5.45
C GLY A 326 18.01 11.65 4.39
N ASP A 327 18.59 12.50 3.55
CA ASP A 327 19.65 12.09 2.63
C ASP A 327 20.99 11.84 3.34
N ALA A 328 21.32 12.66 4.34
CA ALA A 328 22.56 12.54 5.09
C ALA A 328 22.68 11.20 5.82
N VAL A 329 21.62 10.77 6.51
CA VAL A 329 21.62 9.49 7.24
C VAL A 329 21.74 8.28 6.31
N GLN A 330 21.30 8.38 5.06
CA GLN A 330 21.38 7.29 4.09
C GLN A 330 22.71 7.23 3.35
N THR A 331 23.31 8.38 3.02
CA THR A 331 24.42 8.43 2.06
C THR A 331 25.65 9.19 2.57
N ALA A 332 25.48 10.22 3.40
CA ALA A 332 26.59 11.08 3.82
C ALA A 332 27.44 10.48 4.95
N SER A 333 28.52 11.17 5.30
CA SER A 333 29.40 10.87 6.41
C SER A 333 28.81 11.40 7.73
N PRO A 334 29.19 10.82 8.89
CA PRO A 334 28.78 11.35 10.19
C PRO A 334 29.13 12.83 10.38
N LYS A 335 30.30 13.27 9.89
CA LYS A 335 30.73 14.67 9.93
C LYS A 335 29.80 15.61 9.17
N THR A 336 29.28 15.17 8.03
CA THR A 336 28.30 15.96 7.27
C THR A 336 26.98 16.05 8.01
N LEU A 337 26.53 14.96 8.65
CA LEU A 337 25.33 14.98 9.49
C LEU A 337 25.51 15.93 10.69
N GLU A 338 26.61 15.84 11.43
CA GLU A 338 26.94 16.75 12.55
C GLU A 338 26.92 18.21 12.09
N TRP A 339 27.55 18.51 10.96
CA TRP A 339 27.58 19.85 10.37
C TRP A 339 26.19 20.41 10.06
N LEU A 340 25.26 19.55 9.60
CA LEU A 340 23.86 19.91 9.36
C LEU A 340 23.10 20.17 10.66
N ILE A 341 23.28 19.29 11.65
CA ILE A 341 22.64 19.39 12.98
C ILE A 341 23.05 20.70 13.66
N GLU A 342 24.33 21.04 13.66
CA GLU A 342 24.86 22.29 14.22
C GLU A 342 24.25 23.55 13.62
N ARG A 343 23.67 23.46 12.41
CA ARG A 343 23.06 24.57 11.67
C ARG A 343 21.53 24.58 11.75
N GLY A 344 20.94 23.71 12.57
CA GLY A 344 19.50 23.65 12.78
C GLY A 344 18.75 22.93 11.66
N ALA A 345 19.41 21.98 10.99
CA ALA A 345 18.71 21.07 10.09
C ALA A 345 17.68 20.25 10.88
N ARG A 346 16.48 20.12 10.32
CA ARG A 346 15.36 19.42 10.96
C ARG A 346 15.70 17.93 11.13
N ILE A 347 15.54 17.43 12.36
CA ILE A 347 15.92 16.06 12.73
C ILE A 347 14.80 15.05 12.46
N ASP A 348 13.56 15.44 12.74
CA ASP A 348 12.37 14.64 12.48
C ASP A 348 11.80 14.97 11.10
N GLY A 349 11.03 14.04 10.52
CA GLY A 349 10.28 14.32 9.30
C GLY A 349 9.19 15.35 9.53
N TRP A 350 8.56 15.80 8.44
CA TRP A 350 7.31 16.54 8.54
C TRP A 350 6.23 15.64 9.14
N LYS A 351 5.22 16.23 9.80
CA LYS A 351 4.14 15.51 10.51
C LYS A 351 3.61 14.31 9.75
N ASP A 352 3.48 14.46 8.44
CA ASP A 352 2.84 13.49 7.58
C ASP A 352 3.80 12.81 6.59
N ASP A 353 5.11 13.05 6.73
CA ASP A 353 6.11 12.27 6.01
C ASP A 353 5.94 10.79 6.36
N ARG A 354 6.09 9.95 5.34
CA ARG A 354 6.07 8.51 5.53
C ARG A 354 7.31 8.01 6.27
N PHE A 355 8.46 8.63 5.99
CA PHE A 355 9.76 8.23 6.54
C PHE A 355 10.48 9.43 7.13
N TRP A 356 10.88 9.31 8.38
CA TRP A 356 11.73 10.32 9.05
C TRP A 356 13.20 9.90 8.95
N PRO A 357 14.17 10.81 9.19
CA PRO A 357 15.59 10.47 9.18
C PRO A 357 15.94 9.27 10.08
N LEU A 358 15.33 9.14 11.26
CA LEU A 358 15.53 7.96 12.12
C LEU A 358 15.11 6.66 11.43
N HIS A 359 13.96 6.66 10.73
CA HIS A 359 13.48 5.51 9.96
C HIS A 359 14.47 5.13 8.86
N LEU A 360 14.93 6.12 8.09
CA LEU A 360 15.86 5.92 6.98
C LEU A 360 17.22 5.41 7.46
N LEU A 361 17.71 5.89 8.61
CA LEU A 361 18.96 5.41 9.20
C LEU A 361 18.86 3.92 9.56
N VAL A 362 17.83 3.54 10.31
CA VAL A 362 17.69 2.17 10.83
C VAL A 362 17.31 1.17 9.73
N THR A 363 16.52 1.57 8.73
CA THR A 363 16.04 0.66 7.68
C THR A 363 16.91 0.63 6.43
N ARG A 364 17.63 1.71 6.09
CA ARG A 364 18.44 1.79 4.85
C ARG A 364 19.93 1.79 5.13
N ARG A 365 20.41 2.64 6.03
CA ARG A 365 21.86 2.76 6.27
C ARG A 365 22.44 1.50 6.92
N SER A 366 21.68 0.84 7.78
CA SER A 366 22.05 -0.44 8.40
C SER A 366 22.35 -1.53 7.35
N GLU A 367 21.67 -1.54 6.20
CA GLU A 367 21.89 -2.51 5.11
C GLU A 367 23.28 -2.39 4.48
N THR A 368 23.87 -1.19 4.52
CA THR A 368 25.23 -0.90 4.02
C THR A 368 26.30 -0.97 5.11
N THR A 369 25.94 -1.45 6.30
CA THR A 369 26.87 -1.60 7.42
C THR A 369 27.39 -3.03 7.50
N THR A 370 28.71 -3.20 7.46
CA THR A 370 29.40 -4.50 7.62
C THR A 370 30.70 -4.29 8.40
N ARG A 371 31.41 -5.37 8.77
CA ARG A 371 32.69 -5.22 9.47
C ARG A 371 33.74 -4.57 8.58
N THR A 372 33.74 -4.90 7.29
CA THR A 372 34.62 -4.26 6.30
C THR A 372 33.89 -3.91 5.01
N ARG A 373 34.34 -2.85 4.32
CA ARG A 373 33.81 -2.45 3.01
C ARG A 373 33.89 -3.58 1.98
N SER A 374 34.93 -4.40 2.05
CA SER A 374 35.14 -5.55 1.17
C SER A 374 34.09 -6.66 1.38
N GLU A 375 33.62 -6.85 2.61
CA GLU A 375 32.52 -7.80 2.88
C GLU A 375 31.20 -7.30 2.28
N LEU A 376 30.92 -6.00 2.39
CA LEU A 376 29.75 -5.40 1.73
C LEU A 376 29.85 -5.62 0.21
N GLU A 377 30.99 -5.30 -0.40
CA GLU A 377 31.19 -5.49 -1.84
C GLU A 377 30.96 -6.93 -2.26
N THR A 378 31.54 -7.88 -1.53
CA THR A 378 31.39 -9.31 -1.83
C THR A 378 29.92 -9.75 -1.75
N ARG A 379 29.20 -9.30 -0.71
CA ARG A 379 27.77 -9.58 -0.54
C ARG A 379 26.95 -9.00 -1.70
N LEU A 380 27.11 -7.72 -2.01
CA LEU A 380 26.37 -7.05 -3.08
C LEU A 380 26.61 -7.70 -4.45
N ARG A 381 27.88 -8.03 -4.75
CA ARG A 381 28.22 -8.69 -6.01
C ARG A 381 27.56 -10.06 -6.13
N LYS A 382 27.54 -10.84 -5.05
CA LYS A 382 26.87 -12.14 -5.01
C LYS A 382 25.35 -12.02 -5.13
N ASP A 383 24.74 -11.12 -4.36
CA ASP A 383 23.29 -10.94 -4.32
C ASP A 383 22.74 -10.49 -5.69
N TRP A 384 23.53 -9.73 -6.45
CA TRP A 384 23.15 -9.28 -7.80
C TRP A 384 23.72 -10.13 -8.94
N GLY A 385 24.41 -11.23 -8.63
CA GLY A 385 24.95 -12.15 -9.63
C GLY A 385 26.09 -11.59 -10.49
N LEU A 386 26.75 -10.53 -10.03
CA LEU A 386 27.88 -9.88 -10.73
C LEU A 386 29.15 -10.75 -10.75
N ASP A 387 29.16 -11.82 -9.95
CA ASP A 387 30.19 -12.87 -9.97
C ASP A 387 30.05 -13.82 -11.17
N LYS A 388 28.91 -13.80 -11.87
CA LYS A 388 28.65 -14.61 -13.06
C LYS A 388 29.08 -13.88 -14.33
N LEU A 389 29.51 -14.66 -15.33
CA LEU A 389 29.87 -14.13 -16.65
C LEU A 389 28.60 -13.66 -17.40
N ALA A 390 28.55 -12.38 -17.75
CA ALA A 390 27.52 -11.84 -18.65
C ALA A 390 27.79 -12.28 -20.10
N THR A 391 26.95 -13.20 -20.59
CA THR A 391 27.10 -13.84 -21.90
C THR A 391 26.32 -13.12 -23.00
N THR A 392 25.27 -12.40 -22.64
CA THR A 392 24.43 -11.63 -23.57
C THR A 392 24.64 -10.12 -23.45
N GLN A 393 24.22 -9.36 -24.47
CA GLN A 393 24.29 -7.90 -24.44
C GLN A 393 23.42 -7.31 -23.33
N THR A 394 22.20 -7.83 -23.15
CA THR A 394 21.28 -7.41 -22.08
C THR A 394 21.84 -7.67 -20.70
N GLU A 395 22.49 -8.82 -20.47
CA GLU A 395 23.18 -9.10 -19.20
C GLU A 395 24.31 -8.10 -18.94
N ARG A 396 25.09 -7.71 -19.96
CA ARG A 396 26.17 -6.72 -19.80
C ARG A 396 25.63 -5.33 -19.45
N GLU A 397 24.53 -4.92 -20.07
CA GLU A 397 23.87 -3.65 -19.78
C GLU A 397 23.31 -3.64 -18.35
N MET A 398 22.66 -4.73 -17.94
CA MET A 398 22.17 -4.90 -16.57
C MET A 398 23.32 -4.89 -15.54
N HIS A 399 24.41 -5.61 -15.82
CA HIS A 399 25.61 -5.62 -14.97
C HIS A 399 26.21 -4.22 -14.83
N ALA A 400 26.21 -3.40 -15.89
CA ALA A 400 26.72 -2.03 -15.82
C ALA A 400 25.87 -1.13 -14.90
N VAL A 401 24.54 -1.28 -14.94
CA VAL A 401 23.62 -0.58 -14.02
C VAL A 401 23.83 -1.03 -12.58
N GLN A 402 23.90 -2.34 -12.36
CA GLN A 402 24.16 -2.93 -11.05
C GLN A 402 25.53 -2.51 -10.50
N GLU A 403 26.58 -2.46 -11.31
CA GLU A 403 27.90 -2.00 -10.88
C GLU A 403 27.85 -0.56 -10.37
N LYS A 404 27.10 0.34 -11.03
CA LYS A 404 26.88 1.71 -10.54
C LYS A 404 26.21 1.73 -9.16
N LEU A 405 25.19 0.89 -8.96
CA LEU A 405 24.49 0.76 -7.67
C LEU A 405 25.41 0.19 -6.58
N VAL A 406 26.31 -0.74 -6.93
CA VAL A 406 27.30 -1.29 -5.98
C VAL A 406 28.21 -0.16 -5.51
N GLN A 407 28.75 0.62 -6.44
CA GLN A 407 29.62 1.74 -6.09
C GLN A 407 28.91 2.78 -5.21
N GLN A 408 27.62 3.04 -5.45
CA GLN A 408 26.82 3.94 -4.61
C GLN A 408 26.66 3.40 -3.18
N GLN A 409 26.31 2.12 -3.01
CA GLN A 409 26.20 1.52 -1.67
C GLN A 409 27.56 1.42 -0.96
N LEU A 410 28.63 1.15 -1.70
CA LEU A 410 29.98 1.14 -1.15
C LEU A 410 30.48 2.53 -0.75
N ALA A 411 29.98 3.60 -1.36
CA ALA A 411 30.27 4.97 -0.95
C ALA A 411 29.52 5.35 0.34
N ALA A 412 28.35 4.75 0.58
CA ALA A 412 27.57 4.87 1.80
C ALA A 412 28.03 3.92 2.94
N TRP A 413 29.03 3.07 2.71
CA TRP A 413 29.46 2.10 3.71
C TRP A 413 29.98 2.77 5.00
N LEU A 414 29.54 2.26 6.15
CA LEU A 414 30.11 2.54 7.48
C LEU A 414 30.45 1.24 8.18
N ASP A 415 31.46 1.28 9.05
CA ASP A 415 31.62 0.22 10.04
C ASP A 415 30.55 0.34 11.13
N ARG A 416 30.33 -0.77 11.85
CA ARG A 416 29.28 -0.86 12.87
C ARG A 416 29.43 0.20 13.99
N PRO A 417 30.62 0.43 14.58
CA PRO A 417 30.78 1.48 15.60
C PRO A 417 30.43 2.88 15.09
N THR A 418 30.82 3.22 13.87
CA THR A 418 30.56 4.53 13.25
C THR A 418 29.08 4.71 12.94
N TYR A 419 28.42 3.68 12.42
CA TYR A 419 26.96 3.68 12.25
C TYR A 419 26.22 3.91 13.57
N LEU A 420 26.59 3.19 14.64
CA LEU A 420 25.95 3.36 15.95
C LEU A 420 26.24 4.74 16.56
N ALA A 421 27.40 5.34 16.27
CA ALA A 421 27.70 6.72 16.65
C ALA A 421 26.76 7.69 15.93
N MET A 422 26.55 7.50 14.62
CA MET A 422 25.61 8.31 13.84
C MET A 422 24.17 8.23 14.38
N LEU A 423 23.73 7.03 14.78
CA LEU A 423 22.42 6.84 15.44
C LEU A 423 22.33 7.60 16.76
N ARG A 424 23.38 7.54 17.61
CA ARG A 424 23.44 8.32 18.85
C ARG A 424 23.40 9.82 18.58
N THR A 425 24.18 10.32 17.63
CA THR A 425 24.18 11.74 17.24
C THR A 425 22.78 12.22 16.85
N LEU A 426 22.04 11.42 16.07
CA LEU A 426 20.69 11.77 15.66
C LEU A 426 19.71 11.84 16.85
N LEU A 427 19.81 10.88 17.78
CA LEU A 427 18.98 10.84 19.00
C LEU A 427 19.34 11.97 19.98
N GLU A 428 20.63 12.25 20.17
CA GLU A 428 21.14 13.36 20.99
C GLU A 428 20.73 14.72 20.43
N ALA A 429 20.55 14.83 19.10
CA ALA A 429 20.02 16.01 18.43
C ALA A 429 18.51 16.19 18.59
N GLY A 430 17.82 15.25 19.27
CA GLY A 430 16.40 15.34 19.58
C GLY A 430 15.48 14.60 18.62
N ALA A 431 15.99 13.62 17.86
CA ALA A 431 15.13 12.75 17.07
C ALA A 431 14.11 12.04 17.96
N THR A 432 12.86 11.99 17.53
CA THR A 432 11.81 11.27 18.27
C THR A 432 12.09 9.77 18.23
N VAL A 433 12.56 9.22 19.36
CA VAL A 433 13.01 7.83 19.48
C VAL A 433 11.92 6.80 19.13
N ASP A 434 10.68 7.10 19.52
CA ASP A 434 9.48 6.29 19.23
C ASP A 434 8.68 6.83 18.05
N ALA A 435 9.34 7.51 17.09
CA ALA A 435 8.67 7.98 15.88
C ALA A 435 7.93 6.80 15.23
N PRO A 436 6.59 6.89 15.08
CA PRO A 436 5.82 5.81 14.50
C PRO A 436 5.92 5.86 12.98
N TRP A 437 6.06 4.70 12.37
CA TRP A 437 5.84 4.51 10.95
C TRP A 437 4.34 4.58 10.63
N ASP A 438 3.94 4.42 9.37
CA ASP A 438 2.56 4.56 8.89
C ASP A 438 1.61 3.55 9.54
N ASN A 439 2.11 2.37 9.88
CA ASN A 439 1.41 1.31 10.60
C ASN A 439 1.68 1.33 12.12
N GLY A 440 2.21 2.42 12.68
CA GLY A 440 2.52 2.52 14.11
C GLY A 440 3.76 1.75 14.58
N MET A 441 4.49 1.06 13.69
CA MET A 441 5.75 0.41 14.08
C MET A 441 6.80 1.45 14.48
N THR A 442 7.51 1.21 15.57
CA THR A 442 8.66 2.03 15.98
C THR A 442 9.98 1.41 15.50
N MET A 443 11.05 2.20 15.46
CA MET A 443 12.37 1.67 15.09
C MET A 443 12.90 0.62 16.06
N LEU A 444 12.44 0.59 17.31
CA LEU A 444 12.78 -0.49 18.24
C LEU A 444 12.25 -1.86 17.78
N MET A 445 11.09 -1.88 17.11
CA MET A 445 10.51 -3.12 16.56
C MET A 445 11.36 -3.67 15.40
N TRP A 446 11.86 -2.79 14.52
CA TRP A 446 12.69 -3.15 13.37
C TRP A 446 14.15 -3.47 13.74
N ALA A 447 14.72 -2.69 14.66
CA ALA A 447 16.14 -2.69 15.01
C ALA A 447 16.74 -4.07 15.34
N GLU A 448 17.98 -4.30 14.91
CA GLU A 448 18.80 -5.41 15.41
C GLU A 448 19.30 -5.14 16.84
N GLU A 449 20.02 -6.09 17.44
CA GLU A 449 20.41 -6.02 18.86
C GLU A 449 21.11 -4.70 19.25
N ASP A 450 22.16 -4.29 18.53
CA ASP A 450 22.91 -3.08 18.92
C ASP A 450 22.10 -1.80 18.71
N ASP A 451 21.32 -1.74 17.61
CA ASP A 451 20.40 -0.64 17.31
C ASP A 451 19.36 -0.50 18.43
N ALA A 452 18.74 -1.64 18.82
CA ALA A 452 17.77 -1.70 19.89
C ALA A 452 18.38 -1.24 21.21
N ARG A 453 19.65 -1.58 21.47
CA ARG A 453 20.37 -1.12 22.67
C ARG A 453 20.55 0.38 22.70
N VAL A 454 20.90 0.99 21.56
CA VAL A 454 21.02 2.45 21.45
C VAL A 454 19.65 3.12 21.63
N LEU A 455 18.61 2.62 20.97
CA LEU A 455 17.24 3.15 21.06
C LEU A 455 16.69 3.06 22.49
N LEU A 456 16.83 1.91 23.16
CA LEU A 456 16.39 1.71 24.55
C LEU A 456 17.14 2.62 25.52
N ASN A 457 18.46 2.79 25.34
CA ASN A 457 19.24 3.73 26.14
C ASN A 457 18.82 5.19 25.91
N ALA A 458 18.29 5.51 24.74
CA ALA A 458 17.71 6.81 24.42
C ALA A 458 16.24 6.96 24.86
N GLY A 459 15.68 5.96 25.55
CA GLY A 459 14.33 6.02 26.11
C GLY A 459 13.22 5.47 25.23
N ALA A 460 13.53 4.67 24.20
CA ALA A 460 12.53 3.97 23.41
C ALA A 460 11.60 3.14 24.30
N ASN A 461 10.30 3.24 24.10
CA ASN A 461 9.32 2.49 24.87
C ASN A 461 9.31 1.00 24.45
N PRO A 462 9.74 0.06 25.31
CA PRO A 462 9.74 -1.38 25.00
C PRO A 462 8.33 -1.98 24.88
N ASN A 463 7.30 -1.21 25.24
CA ASN A 463 5.88 -1.57 25.19
C ASN A 463 5.09 -0.72 24.19
N ALA A 464 5.75 0.03 23.29
CA ALA A 464 5.08 0.71 22.18
C ALA A 464 4.27 -0.30 21.35
N ARG A 465 3.15 0.12 20.74
CA ARG A 465 2.27 -0.79 19.99
C ARG A 465 2.08 -0.29 18.56
N ASP A 466 2.20 -1.22 17.62
CA ASP A 466 1.85 -0.96 16.22
C ASP A 466 0.32 -0.99 16.01
N ALA A 467 -0.12 -0.77 14.77
CA ALA A 467 -1.53 -0.80 14.38
C ALA A 467 -2.19 -2.18 14.59
N TYR A 468 -1.39 -3.25 14.69
CA TYR A 468 -1.84 -4.59 15.03
C TYR A 468 -1.82 -4.87 16.54
N GLY A 469 -1.51 -3.85 17.35
CA GLY A 469 -1.40 -3.95 18.80
C GLY A 469 -0.15 -4.68 19.30
N SER A 470 0.79 -5.00 18.41
CA SER A 470 2.02 -5.75 18.71
C SER A 470 3.06 -4.85 19.37
N ALA A 471 3.61 -5.33 20.48
CA ALA A 471 4.77 -4.71 21.13
C ALA A 471 6.11 -5.26 20.59
N PRO A 472 7.25 -4.57 20.76
CA PRO A 472 8.57 -5.05 20.33
C PRO A 472 8.87 -6.51 20.67
N LEU A 473 8.45 -6.98 21.85
CA LEU A 473 8.67 -8.36 22.29
C LEU A 473 7.90 -9.41 21.45
N HIS A 474 6.73 -9.06 20.89
CA HIS A 474 6.00 -9.91 19.96
C HIS A 474 6.73 -10.10 18.62
N ILE A 475 7.58 -9.13 18.23
CA ILE A 475 8.22 -9.07 16.91
C ILE A 475 9.68 -9.56 16.97
N ALA A 476 10.37 -9.35 18.09
CA ALA A 476 11.80 -9.66 18.28
C ALA A 476 12.19 -11.12 18.00
N LEU A 477 11.20 -12.02 17.98
CA LEU A 477 11.34 -13.47 17.87
C LEU A 477 11.83 -13.94 16.49
N ARG A 478 11.82 -13.06 15.49
CA ARG A 478 12.43 -13.32 14.18
C ARG A 478 13.93 -13.01 14.12
N ASN A 479 14.43 -12.15 15.01
CA ASN A 479 15.71 -11.44 14.80
C ASN A 479 16.84 -11.86 15.76
N SER A 480 16.61 -12.04 17.08
CA SER A 480 17.67 -12.51 18.01
C SER A 480 17.16 -12.79 19.43
N VAL A 481 17.66 -13.87 20.06
CA VAL A 481 17.48 -14.15 21.50
C VAL A 481 18.02 -13.02 22.38
N ALA A 482 19.15 -12.43 22.00
CA ALA A 482 19.75 -11.35 22.77
C ALA A 482 18.85 -10.09 22.79
N LYS A 483 18.11 -9.83 21.71
CA LYS A 483 17.10 -8.76 21.67
C LYS A 483 15.94 -9.02 22.64
N ILE A 484 15.52 -10.28 22.82
CA ILE A 484 14.49 -10.66 23.81
C ILE A 484 14.95 -10.31 25.23
N HIS A 485 16.16 -10.75 25.62
CA HIS A 485 16.73 -10.43 26.93
C HIS A 485 16.88 -8.92 27.12
N LEU A 486 17.33 -8.22 26.09
CA LEU A 486 17.51 -6.78 26.11
C LEU A 486 16.19 -6.04 26.36
N LEU A 487 15.12 -6.40 25.64
CA LEU A 487 13.80 -5.80 25.78
C LEU A 487 13.24 -6.03 27.20
N VAL A 488 13.29 -7.27 27.70
CA VAL A 488 12.81 -7.60 29.06
C VAL A 488 13.62 -6.86 30.13
N ALA A 489 14.95 -6.76 29.95
CA ALA A 489 15.80 -5.99 30.87
C ALA A 489 15.46 -4.48 30.91
N HIS A 490 14.83 -3.94 29.87
CA HIS A 490 14.37 -2.55 29.82
C HIS A 490 12.88 -2.38 30.16
N GLY A 491 12.22 -3.43 30.67
CA GLY A 491 10.83 -3.36 31.13
C GLY A 491 9.77 -3.72 30.09
N ALA A 492 10.13 -4.48 29.04
CA ALA A 492 9.13 -5.10 28.18
C ALA A 492 8.22 -6.04 28.99
N GLU A 493 6.92 -5.90 28.80
CA GLU A 493 5.90 -6.75 29.42
C GLU A 493 5.91 -8.15 28.80
N ILE A 494 6.41 -9.13 29.56
CA ILE A 494 6.67 -10.48 29.04
C ILE A 494 5.41 -11.25 28.60
N ASP A 495 4.29 -10.99 29.27
CA ASP A 495 2.98 -11.62 29.02
C ASP A 495 1.94 -10.62 28.47
N ALA A 496 2.38 -9.50 27.90
CA ALA A 496 1.47 -8.54 27.28
C ALA A 496 0.64 -9.20 26.18
N LEU A 497 -0.67 -9.00 26.17
CA LEU A 497 -1.47 -9.36 25.00
C LEU A 497 -1.31 -8.28 23.93
N GLN A 498 -1.34 -8.68 22.66
CA GLN A 498 -1.56 -7.73 21.57
C GLN A 498 -2.86 -6.96 21.82
N ALA A 499 -2.85 -5.65 21.57
CA ALA A 499 -4.07 -4.87 21.58
C ALA A 499 -4.93 -5.24 20.34
N PRO A 500 -6.27 -5.13 20.41
CA PRO A 500 -7.08 -5.28 19.20
C PRO A 500 -6.67 -4.19 18.20
N PRO A 501 -6.61 -4.50 16.90
CA PRO A 501 -6.24 -3.52 15.90
C PRO A 501 -7.27 -2.38 15.86
N LEU A 502 -6.87 -1.24 15.29
CA LEU A 502 -7.74 -0.05 15.18
C LEU A 502 -8.90 -0.26 14.18
N ASP A 503 -8.76 -1.21 13.26
CA ASP A 503 -9.83 -1.66 12.39
C ASP A 503 -10.60 -2.81 13.06
N ASN A 504 -11.90 -2.92 12.74
CA ASN A 504 -12.76 -3.99 13.24
C ASN A 504 -12.43 -5.35 12.57
N ASP A 505 -11.15 -5.65 12.30
CA ASP A 505 -10.70 -6.94 11.79
C ASP A 505 -10.91 -7.99 12.89
N VAL A 506 -12.11 -8.58 12.87
CA VAL A 506 -12.64 -9.51 13.89
C VAL A 506 -11.95 -10.87 13.88
N ASP A 507 -11.11 -11.16 12.89
CA ASP A 507 -10.49 -12.49 12.73
C ASP A 507 -9.05 -12.57 13.30
N ARG A 508 -8.49 -11.46 13.81
CA ARG A 508 -7.12 -11.44 14.33
C ARG A 508 -7.04 -11.74 15.82
N ARG A 509 -6.30 -12.79 16.18
CA ARG A 509 -6.10 -13.24 17.58
C ARG A 509 -5.06 -12.38 18.29
N ALA A 510 -5.45 -11.77 19.39
CA ALA A 510 -4.53 -11.04 20.27
C ALA A 510 -3.75 -12.00 21.17
N SER A 511 -2.51 -12.31 20.76
CA SER A 511 -1.63 -13.30 21.40
C SER A 511 -0.62 -12.68 22.37
N THR A 512 0.04 -13.50 23.20
CA THR A 512 1.24 -13.11 23.98
C THR A 512 2.52 -13.21 23.14
N PRO A 513 3.66 -12.64 23.58
CA PRO A 513 4.94 -12.86 22.90
C PRO A 513 5.32 -14.34 22.81
N LEU A 514 5.07 -15.13 23.87
CA LEU A 514 5.31 -16.57 23.85
C LEU A 514 4.47 -17.27 22.77
N GLN A 515 3.20 -16.92 22.66
CA GLN A 515 2.31 -17.45 21.63
C GLN A 515 2.72 -17.03 20.22
N SER A 516 3.12 -15.76 20.02
CA SER A 516 3.72 -15.28 18.78
C SER A 516 4.99 -16.08 18.41
N ALA A 517 5.83 -16.41 19.38
CA ALA A 517 7.07 -17.19 19.18
C ALA A 517 6.78 -18.60 18.67
N LEU A 518 5.74 -19.23 19.19
CA LEU A 518 5.33 -20.58 18.80
C LEU A 518 4.89 -20.64 17.33
N THR A 519 4.31 -19.57 16.79
CA THR A 519 3.90 -19.54 15.37
C THR A 519 5.07 -19.54 14.39
N VAL A 520 6.18 -18.91 14.75
CA VAL A 520 7.39 -18.80 13.90
C VAL A 520 8.40 -19.92 14.12
N ALA A 521 8.10 -20.87 15.02
CA ALA A 521 8.96 -22.02 15.35
C ALA A 521 9.11 -23.04 14.19
N GLY A 522 8.29 -22.94 13.14
CA GLY A 522 8.31 -23.80 11.94
C GLY A 522 9.63 -23.82 11.17
N LEU A 523 10.56 -22.91 11.47
CA LEU A 523 11.92 -22.90 10.89
C LEU A 523 12.94 -23.67 11.74
N GLY A 524 12.49 -24.51 12.68
CA GLY A 524 13.35 -25.30 13.57
C GLY A 524 14.03 -24.51 14.69
N ARG A 525 13.60 -23.26 14.93
CA ARG A 525 14.21 -22.35 15.93
C ARG A 525 13.27 -22.17 17.12
N LEU A 526 13.50 -22.93 18.19
CA LEU A 526 12.81 -22.77 19.48
C LEU A 526 13.50 -21.78 20.42
N ASP A 527 14.64 -21.22 20.04
CA ASP A 527 15.48 -20.40 20.92
C ASP A 527 14.72 -19.21 21.49
N GLY A 528 13.85 -18.57 20.69
CA GLY A 528 13.00 -17.47 21.18
C GLY A 528 11.94 -17.92 22.18
N VAL A 529 11.35 -19.10 21.98
CA VAL A 529 10.40 -19.72 22.91
C VAL A 529 11.12 -20.06 24.23
N GLN A 530 12.30 -20.67 24.14
CA GLN A 530 13.13 -21.03 25.30
C GLN A 530 13.56 -19.79 26.08
N ALA A 531 14.05 -18.75 25.41
CA ALA A 531 14.46 -17.51 26.05
C ALA A 531 13.30 -16.84 26.81
N LEU A 532 12.10 -16.80 26.24
CA LEU A 532 10.91 -16.27 26.93
C LEU A 532 10.55 -17.09 28.18
N LEU A 533 10.58 -18.43 28.08
CA LEU A 533 10.31 -19.30 29.23
C LEU A 533 11.37 -19.16 30.34
N GLU A 534 12.65 -19.04 29.96
CA GLU A 534 13.76 -18.77 30.88
C GLU A 534 13.55 -17.44 31.62
N LEU A 535 13.06 -16.43 30.91
CA LEU A 535 12.69 -15.11 31.42
C LEU A 535 11.35 -15.09 32.16
N LYS A 536 10.71 -16.26 32.39
CA LYS A 536 9.47 -16.43 33.15
C LYS A 536 8.20 -15.97 32.45
N ALA A 537 8.14 -16.02 31.12
CA ALA A 537 6.87 -15.95 30.40
C ALA A 537 5.94 -17.07 30.90
N ASP A 538 4.66 -16.77 31.11
CA ASP A 538 3.70 -17.74 31.62
C ASP A 538 3.12 -18.60 30.46
N PRO A 539 3.48 -19.90 30.36
CA PRO A 539 2.95 -20.78 29.32
C PRO A 539 1.46 -21.10 29.50
N LEU A 540 0.90 -20.84 30.68
CA LEU A 540 -0.52 -21.03 30.98
C LEU A 540 -1.35 -19.78 30.65
N LYS A 541 -0.70 -18.66 30.33
CA LYS A 541 -1.39 -17.44 29.93
C LYS A 541 -2.17 -17.69 28.63
N ARG A 542 -3.46 -17.37 28.69
CA ARG A 542 -4.37 -17.48 27.56
C ARG A 542 -4.34 -16.21 26.71
N ASP A 543 -4.59 -16.38 25.42
CA ASP A 543 -4.82 -15.26 24.51
C ASP A 543 -6.11 -14.50 24.90
N ARG A 544 -6.45 -13.44 24.18
CA ARG A 544 -7.68 -12.66 24.44
C ARG A 544 -8.96 -13.48 24.29
N ASP A 545 -8.98 -14.50 23.43
CA ASP A 545 -10.16 -15.32 23.17
C ASP A 545 -10.30 -16.46 24.21
N GLY A 546 -9.24 -16.77 24.96
CA GLY A 546 -9.20 -17.86 25.92
C GLY A 546 -8.44 -19.11 25.44
N ARG A 547 -7.75 -19.05 24.30
CA ARG A 547 -6.92 -20.15 23.76
C ARG A 547 -5.59 -20.27 24.51
N SER A 548 -5.11 -21.49 24.64
CA SER A 548 -3.83 -21.82 25.28
C SER A 548 -2.66 -21.80 24.30
N ALA A 549 -1.43 -21.86 24.81
CA ALA A 549 -0.22 -21.93 23.99
C ALA A 549 -0.15 -23.15 23.05
N LEU A 550 -0.86 -24.24 23.35
CA LEU A 550 -0.96 -25.40 22.43
C LEU A 550 -1.63 -25.01 21.10
N CYS A 551 -2.53 -24.03 21.10
CA CYS A 551 -3.19 -23.53 19.88
C CYS A 551 -2.21 -22.77 18.96
N TYR A 552 -1.03 -22.38 19.44
CA TYR A 552 -0.04 -21.64 18.66
C TYR A 552 1.16 -22.50 18.23
N SER A 553 1.20 -23.75 18.66
CA SER A 553 2.31 -24.67 18.38
C SER A 553 2.20 -25.23 16.96
N THR A 554 3.06 -24.78 16.06
CA THR A 554 3.04 -25.19 14.63
C THR A 554 3.92 -26.41 14.33
N THR A 555 4.76 -26.83 15.28
CA THR A 555 5.64 -28.01 15.13
C THR A 555 5.50 -28.98 16.29
N VAL A 556 5.72 -30.27 16.04
CA VAL A 556 5.71 -31.32 17.09
C VAL A 556 6.61 -30.94 18.27
N ALA A 557 7.78 -30.37 18.00
CA ALA A 557 8.72 -29.94 19.04
C ALA A 557 8.14 -28.82 19.92
N SER A 558 7.58 -27.76 19.32
CA SER A 558 6.93 -26.67 20.06
C SER A 558 5.74 -27.17 20.89
N PHE A 559 4.95 -28.06 20.31
CA PHE A 559 3.79 -28.66 20.97
C PHE A 559 4.21 -29.48 22.20
N ARG A 560 5.20 -30.37 22.05
CA ARG A 560 5.70 -31.19 23.16
C ARG A 560 6.31 -30.35 24.27
N LEU A 561 7.04 -29.28 23.92
CA LEU A 561 7.56 -28.33 24.88
C LEU A 561 6.44 -27.69 25.70
N MET A 562 5.41 -27.15 25.04
CA MET A 562 4.26 -26.53 25.70
C MET A 562 3.43 -27.54 26.51
N GLN A 563 3.25 -28.76 26.00
CA GLN A 563 2.59 -29.85 26.71
C GLN A 563 3.29 -30.17 28.05
N GLY A 564 4.62 -30.06 28.10
CA GLY A 564 5.41 -30.25 29.32
C GLY A 564 5.06 -29.30 30.47
N TYR A 565 4.39 -28.18 30.19
CA TYR A 565 3.92 -27.23 31.20
C TYR A 565 2.52 -27.53 31.75
N GLY A 566 1.95 -28.71 31.44
CA GLY A 566 0.67 -29.16 32.00
C GLY A 566 -0.57 -28.67 31.24
N LEU A 567 -0.40 -28.20 30.00
CA LEU A 567 -1.50 -27.84 29.11
C LEU A 567 -2.21 -29.11 28.61
N ASP A 568 -3.54 -29.15 28.70
CA ASP A 568 -4.34 -30.29 28.26
C ASP A 568 -4.64 -30.19 26.75
N PRO A 569 -4.14 -31.14 25.91
CA PRO A 569 -4.44 -31.13 24.49
C PRO A 569 -5.90 -31.48 24.14
N ASN A 570 -6.66 -32.02 25.09
CA ASN A 570 -8.09 -32.33 24.91
C ASN A 570 -9.02 -31.18 25.32
N GLU A 571 -8.47 -30.08 25.82
CA GLU A 571 -9.24 -28.90 26.16
C GLU A 571 -9.97 -28.36 24.91
N ARG A 572 -11.25 -28.03 25.07
CA ARG A 572 -12.04 -27.39 24.03
C ARG A 572 -11.71 -25.91 23.95
N MET A 573 -11.48 -25.43 22.74
CA MET A 573 -11.32 -24.01 22.45
C MET A 573 -12.63 -23.25 22.73
N PRO A 574 -12.58 -21.91 22.88
CA PRO A 574 -13.76 -21.07 23.13
C PRO A 574 -14.89 -21.23 22.11
N ASP A 575 -14.55 -21.55 20.87
CA ASP A 575 -15.48 -21.84 19.79
C ASP A 575 -16.01 -23.29 19.78
N GLY A 576 -15.71 -24.08 20.82
CA GLY A 576 -16.07 -25.50 20.94
C GLY A 576 -15.17 -26.45 20.14
N GLY A 577 -14.22 -25.92 19.36
CA GLY A 577 -13.30 -26.70 18.55
C GLY A 577 -12.25 -27.47 19.37
N THR A 578 -11.60 -28.42 18.72
CA THR A 578 -10.40 -29.12 19.22
C THR A 578 -9.15 -28.57 18.53
N LEU A 579 -7.95 -28.94 18.99
CA LEU A 579 -6.70 -28.57 18.28
C LEU A 579 -6.64 -29.05 16.83
N LEU A 580 -7.41 -30.09 16.45
CA LEU A 580 -7.55 -30.52 15.05
C LEU A 580 -8.24 -29.45 14.18
N HIS A 581 -9.20 -28.71 14.73
CA HIS A 581 -9.84 -27.58 14.02
C HIS A 581 -8.85 -26.44 13.83
N ASN A 582 -8.02 -26.21 14.84
CA ASN A 582 -7.06 -25.11 14.88
C ASN A 582 -5.93 -25.26 13.84
N LEU A 583 -5.58 -26.48 13.41
CA LEU A 583 -4.56 -26.69 12.37
C LEU A 583 -4.85 -25.89 11.08
N PHE A 584 -6.10 -25.89 10.63
CA PHE A 584 -6.54 -25.15 9.45
C PHE A 584 -6.79 -23.66 9.72
N GLU A 585 -6.64 -23.19 10.96
CA GLU A 585 -6.70 -21.78 11.32
C GLU A 585 -5.31 -21.16 11.49
N MET A 586 -4.28 -21.96 11.76
CA MET A 586 -2.91 -21.48 12.02
C MET A 586 -1.91 -21.77 10.91
N THR A 587 -2.03 -22.91 10.24
CA THR A 587 -1.15 -23.30 9.12
C THR A 587 -2.04 -23.77 7.97
N SER A 588 -1.93 -25.02 7.59
CA SER A 588 -2.81 -25.87 6.79
C SER A 588 -2.26 -27.29 7.02
N VAL A 589 -3.06 -28.34 6.80
CA VAL A 589 -2.53 -29.71 6.82
C VAL A 589 -2.29 -30.15 5.39
N ARG A 590 -1.06 -29.97 4.91
CA ARG A 590 -0.71 -30.31 3.54
C ARG A 590 -0.10 -31.69 3.46
N ALA A 591 -0.64 -32.55 2.59
CA ALA A 591 -0.16 -33.92 2.43
C ALA A 591 1.31 -34.00 1.98
N ALA A 592 1.79 -33.00 1.24
CA ALA A 592 3.17 -32.91 0.77
C ALA A 592 4.19 -32.49 1.86
N PHE A 593 3.75 -32.10 3.05
CA PHE A 593 4.62 -31.56 4.10
C PHE A 593 4.64 -32.49 5.32
N GLU A 594 5.71 -33.28 5.45
CA GLU A 594 5.83 -34.31 6.49
C GLU A 594 5.63 -33.77 7.92
N ASP A 595 6.12 -32.56 8.21
CA ASP A 595 5.98 -31.95 9.55
C ASP A 595 4.52 -31.62 9.91
N GLU A 596 3.70 -31.23 8.93
CA GLU A 596 2.28 -30.93 9.14
C GLU A 596 1.48 -32.22 9.33
N VAL A 597 1.79 -33.25 8.53
CA VAL A 597 1.23 -34.59 8.69
C VAL A 597 1.60 -35.16 10.07
N ALA A 598 2.86 -34.99 10.50
CA ALA A 598 3.33 -35.43 11.81
C ALA A 598 2.60 -34.72 12.96
N MET A 599 2.27 -33.44 12.82
CA MET A 599 1.44 -32.73 13.80
C MET A 599 0.00 -33.29 13.84
N LEU A 600 -0.62 -33.53 12.68
CA LEU A 600 -1.94 -34.17 12.62
C LEU A 600 -1.91 -35.54 13.32
N ASP A 601 -0.94 -36.38 12.97
CA ASP A 601 -0.78 -37.71 13.56
C ASP A 601 -0.54 -37.67 15.06
N LEU A 602 0.28 -36.72 15.52
CA LEU A 602 0.48 -36.48 16.95
C LEU A 602 -0.85 -36.21 17.65
N LEU A 603 -1.64 -35.25 17.15
CA LEU A 603 -2.92 -34.89 17.78
C LEU A 603 -3.90 -36.06 17.79
N LEU A 604 -3.99 -36.83 16.69
CA LEU A 604 -4.82 -38.04 16.64
C LEU A 604 -4.33 -39.11 17.64
N SER A 605 -3.02 -39.29 17.78
CA SER A 605 -2.42 -40.25 18.72
C SER A 605 -2.70 -39.90 20.20
N LEU A 606 -3.00 -38.63 20.49
CA LEU A 606 -3.40 -38.16 21.82
C LEU A 606 -4.88 -38.40 22.12
N GLY A 607 -5.62 -39.01 21.18
CA GLY A 607 -7.02 -39.37 21.35
C GLY A 607 -8.01 -38.27 20.95
N LEU A 608 -7.56 -37.21 20.26
CA LEU A 608 -8.47 -36.19 19.76
C LEU A 608 -9.39 -36.79 18.68
N PRO A 609 -10.72 -36.69 18.84
CA PRO A 609 -11.65 -37.26 17.87
C PRO A 609 -11.62 -36.46 16.55
N VAL A 610 -11.25 -37.13 15.45
CA VAL A 610 -11.19 -36.55 14.09
C VAL A 610 -12.51 -35.92 13.64
N ASN A 611 -13.64 -36.46 14.12
CA ASN A 611 -14.99 -36.01 13.81
C ASN A 611 -15.65 -35.17 14.93
N ALA A 612 -14.86 -34.61 15.85
CA ALA A 612 -15.41 -33.62 16.79
C ALA A 612 -16.05 -32.46 16.04
N GLN A 613 -17.14 -31.93 16.60
CA GLN A 613 -17.81 -30.74 16.09
C GLN A 613 -17.50 -29.53 16.98
N ASP A 614 -17.30 -28.37 16.35
CA ASP A 614 -17.24 -27.05 17.00
C ASP A 614 -18.64 -26.52 17.36
N ASN A 615 -18.74 -25.30 17.90
CA ASN A 615 -20.01 -24.66 18.27
C ASN A 615 -20.92 -24.37 17.07
N ARG A 616 -20.41 -24.42 15.83
CA ARG A 616 -21.20 -24.34 14.59
C ARG A 616 -21.57 -25.72 14.04
N GLY A 617 -21.18 -26.80 14.71
CA GLY A 617 -21.39 -28.16 14.22
C GLY A 617 -20.35 -28.60 13.19
N ARG A 618 -19.32 -27.80 12.92
CA ARG A 618 -18.33 -28.08 11.87
C ARG A 618 -17.26 -29.02 12.41
N THR A 619 -16.81 -29.95 11.58
CA THR A 619 -15.64 -30.81 11.84
C THR A 619 -14.38 -30.21 11.22
N MET A 620 -13.21 -30.80 11.47
CA MET A 620 -11.98 -30.38 10.78
C MET A 620 -12.08 -30.51 9.25
N LEU A 621 -12.85 -31.47 8.74
CA LEU A 621 -13.05 -31.66 7.30
C LEU A 621 -13.89 -30.53 6.68
N HIS A 622 -14.82 -29.94 7.44
CA HIS A 622 -15.53 -28.73 6.99
C HIS A 622 -14.56 -27.54 6.85
N LYS A 623 -13.66 -27.36 7.84
CA LYS A 623 -12.65 -26.29 7.81
C LYS A 623 -11.67 -26.48 6.65
N ALA A 624 -11.27 -27.72 6.36
CA ALA A 624 -10.41 -28.05 5.24
C ALA A 624 -11.10 -27.75 3.90
N ALA A 625 -12.35 -28.19 3.72
CA ALA A 625 -13.13 -27.99 2.50
C ALA A 625 -13.36 -26.51 2.13
N GLU A 626 -13.37 -25.60 3.12
CA GLU A 626 -13.50 -24.15 2.93
C GLU A 626 -12.18 -23.46 2.54
N ARG A 627 -11.02 -24.12 2.76
CA ARG A 627 -9.70 -23.46 2.70
C ARG A 627 -8.69 -24.04 1.73
N THR A 628 -8.75 -25.35 1.45
CA THR A 628 -7.78 -25.99 0.54
C THR A 628 -8.37 -26.20 -0.85
N GLU A 629 -7.54 -25.97 -1.86
CA GLU A 629 -7.80 -26.34 -3.26
C GLU A 629 -7.05 -27.62 -3.66
N VAL A 630 -6.35 -28.25 -2.72
CA VAL A 630 -5.50 -29.42 -2.96
C VAL A 630 -6.23 -30.71 -2.58
N VAL A 631 -6.47 -31.57 -3.57
CA VAL A 631 -7.20 -32.84 -3.41
C VAL A 631 -6.52 -33.77 -2.40
N ASP A 632 -5.19 -33.84 -2.43
CA ASP A 632 -4.40 -34.73 -1.56
C ASP A 632 -4.55 -34.38 -0.07
N ASP A 633 -4.77 -33.11 0.27
CA ASP A 633 -4.99 -32.68 1.66
C ASP A 633 -6.32 -33.22 2.19
N ILE A 634 -7.36 -33.21 1.36
CA ILE A 634 -8.67 -33.79 1.68
C ILE A 634 -8.58 -35.31 1.77
N ALA A 635 -7.87 -35.95 0.83
CA ALA A 635 -7.65 -37.39 0.82
C ALA A 635 -6.95 -37.85 2.11
N LEU A 636 -5.90 -37.13 2.53
CA LEU A 636 -5.20 -37.41 3.79
C LEU A 636 -6.16 -37.41 5.00
N LEU A 637 -7.05 -36.42 5.10
CA LEU A 637 -8.00 -36.37 6.23
C LEU A 637 -8.98 -37.55 6.21
N LEU A 638 -9.46 -37.94 5.02
CA LEU A 638 -10.34 -39.10 4.85
C LEU A 638 -9.64 -40.40 5.23
N ASP A 639 -8.38 -40.56 4.83
CA ASP A 639 -7.53 -41.70 5.20
C ASP A 639 -7.32 -41.80 6.72
N ARG A 640 -7.40 -40.65 7.42
CA ARG A 640 -7.35 -40.56 8.89
C ARG A 640 -8.71 -40.63 9.57
N GLY A 641 -9.75 -41.01 8.82
CA GLY A 641 -11.08 -41.32 9.34
C GLY A 641 -12.01 -40.12 9.48
N ALA A 642 -11.70 -39.00 8.81
CA ALA A 642 -12.64 -37.89 8.72
C ALA A 642 -13.92 -38.31 7.96
N ASP A 643 -15.09 -38.00 8.53
CA ASP A 643 -16.38 -38.35 7.97
C ASP A 643 -16.92 -37.21 7.08
N ARG A 644 -17.08 -37.50 5.79
CA ARG A 644 -17.61 -36.59 4.76
C ARG A 644 -19.12 -36.37 4.84
N LEU A 645 -19.83 -37.13 5.67
CA LEU A 645 -21.29 -37.10 5.77
C LEU A 645 -21.82 -36.25 6.94
N VAL A 646 -20.94 -35.82 7.85
CA VAL A 646 -21.32 -34.98 9.00
C VAL A 646 -21.93 -33.68 8.50
N ARG A 647 -23.02 -33.25 9.14
CA ARG A 647 -23.67 -31.97 8.87
C ARG A 647 -23.38 -30.98 9.99
N ASP A 648 -23.08 -29.75 9.61
CA ASP A 648 -23.02 -28.63 10.53
C ASP A 648 -24.43 -28.16 10.95
N LYS A 649 -24.51 -27.11 11.77
CA LYS A 649 -25.78 -26.56 12.25
C LYS A 649 -26.63 -25.89 11.16
N ASP A 650 -26.02 -25.52 10.04
CA ASP A 650 -26.72 -25.01 8.85
C ASP A 650 -27.16 -26.15 7.92
N GLY A 651 -26.89 -27.40 8.31
CA GLY A 651 -27.23 -28.60 7.55
C GLY A 651 -26.25 -28.89 6.41
N LYS A 652 -25.15 -28.15 6.28
CA LYS A 652 -24.15 -28.32 5.22
C LYS A 652 -23.19 -29.44 5.56
N ARG A 653 -22.80 -30.22 4.55
CA ARG A 653 -21.70 -31.18 4.59
C ARG A 653 -20.40 -30.50 4.11
N PRO A 654 -19.21 -31.10 4.32
CA PRO A 654 -17.97 -30.57 3.78
C PRO A 654 -18.02 -30.27 2.27
N VAL A 655 -18.60 -31.18 1.46
CA VAL A 655 -18.75 -30.98 0.00
C VAL A 655 -19.57 -29.73 -0.38
N ASP A 656 -20.48 -29.31 0.49
CA ASP A 656 -21.36 -28.16 0.25
C ASP A 656 -20.62 -26.82 0.49
N LEU A 657 -19.42 -26.86 1.10
CA LEU A 657 -18.53 -25.70 1.31
C LEU A 657 -17.47 -25.55 0.22
N VAL A 658 -17.31 -26.55 -0.65
CA VAL A 658 -16.31 -26.54 -1.72
C VAL A 658 -16.82 -25.75 -2.92
N PRO A 659 -16.07 -24.76 -3.44
CA PRO A 659 -16.39 -24.06 -4.68
C PRO A 659 -16.74 -25.01 -5.83
N GLY A 660 -17.73 -24.64 -6.63
CA GLY A 660 -18.20 -25.47 -7.76
C GLY A 660 -17.11 -25.78 -8.80
N SER A 661 -16.07 -24.94 -8.90
CA SER A 661 -14.93 -25.11 -9.79
C SER A 661 -13.98 -26.24 -9.41
N LEU A 662 -14.03 -26.75 -8.17
CA LEU A 662 -13.12 -27.77 -7.66
C LEU A 662 -13.73 -29.17 -7.77
N ASP A 663 -14.03 -29.61 -8.99
CA ASP A 663 -14.74 -30.87 -9.29
C ASP A 663 -14.08 -32.11 -8.67
N GLU A 664 -12.75 -32.15 -8.62
CA GLU A 664 -12.02 -33.30 -8.05
C GLU A 664 -12.24 -33.42 -6.54
N ILE A 665 -12.17 -32.31 -5.80
CA ILE A 665 -12.46 -32.29 -4.36
C ILE A 665 -13.95 -32.62 -4.12
N ARG A 666 -14.84 -32.06 -4.94
CA ARG A 666 -16.28 -32.32 -4.83
C ARG A 666 -16.62 -33.79 -5.07
N SER A 667 -15.99 -34.42 -6.06
CA SER A 667 -16.11 -35.85 -6.34
C SER A 667 -15.59 -36.69 -5.18
N LEU A 668 -14.44 -36.30 -4.60
CA LEU A 668 -13.84 -37.00 -3.47
C LEU A 668 -14.71 -36.93 -2.20
N LEU A 669 -15.44 -35.84 -1.99
CA LEU A 669 -16.32 -35.62 -0.83
C LEU A 669 -17.79 -35.98 -1.06
N GLY A 670 -18.16 -36.33 -2.29
CA GLY A 670 -19.52 -36.61 -2.76
C GLY A 670 -20.25 -37.73 -2.04
#